data_AF-A0A9E4F317-F1
#
_entry.id   AF-A0A9E4F317-F1
#
_cell.length_a   1.000
_cell.length_b   1.000
_cell.length_c   1.000
_cell.angle_alpha   90.00
_cell.angle_beta   90.00
_cell.angle_gamma   90.00
#
_symmetry.space_group_name_H-M   'P 1'
#
loop_
_entity.id
_entity.type
_entity.pdbx_description
1 polymer ?
#
loop_
_entity_poly.entity_id
_entity_poly.type
_entity_poly.pdbx_seq_one_letter_code
_entity_poly.pdbx_strand_id
1 'polypeptide(L)'
;MTRIKPLLFTLVGVASLACSGDTTEPPPEEPTLTRITISPSDLTLEIGQTQQLSAQGTYSDGSTENLNPTWSSSAADVASISVSGLVTAVGVGVVTISASFDGLTGSGSITVTGSFCEDRTEVSLAPGEHMVTGGDECLLLRSRTTADYYRIAVTRPIATENAADVHSVIVETRRTVSAAGPVVAAPAGSNPSARTPRRPADRFGDLDGSVIVGNLRVQAATRRAHMRSMEEAQAEFGQWAGRIPTSPVGARTDHLPAPPARRAINSTLRCSASSEPHLLIGYNDHISVYQDSARWAVSPMSTVTANELTSYYESAVAPMIADNFGAVSDIDGNGRIVVTTASSLGDSISGLVWTGHFLPKSSCAGSNVGEYIFLNDSIANAVDDSDPGWFILGTLAHEAQHIVALHHRLASGQDLHPNWIEEGRAEVAAELSSRYQWAAEGGPEIDARVDLGILGEHLCTPMPCEWRRSSFALVNQLAGAIIHLSTHPNSLVVNPDGAHQWHSIYASGWHATRFLADGYGEGNAGELLKLLSGPTLVTGIPGIEAATGRRYDEMLTDLIAAMSFDGSHPERQAPRITSYELSSITQIFGSPAVLDPSGEYPWPVTAGDTQNHLEFGDRRIEGRSGPSGFRFHDFQATGINDAMLVRITAQAPTTVVVARIR
;
A
#
# COMPACT_ATOMS: atom_id res chain seq x y z
N MET A 1 -24.90 21.35 29.22
CA MET A 1 -25.13 22.05 30.50
C MET A 1 -25.82 23.38 30.21
N THR A 2 -27.11 23.49 30.54
CA THR A 2 -27.66 24.47 31.51
C THR A 2 -26.78 25.71 31.79
N ARG A 3 -27.22 26.97 31.83
CA ARG A 3 -28.54 27.53 32.22
C ARG A 3 -28.32 29.05 32.50
N ILE A 4 -29.42 29.82 32.55
CA ILE A 4 -29.80 30.73 33.67
C ILE A 4 -29.46 32.26 33.67
N LYS A 5 -30.57 33.05 33.68
CA LYS A 5 -31.01 34.10 34.65
C LYS A 5 -30.48 35.55 34.52
N PRO A 6 -31.03 36.56 35.25
CA PRO A 6 -32.45 36.83 35.65
C PRO A 6 -32.85 38.35 35.83
N LEU A 7 -34.14 38.59 36.21
CA LEU A 7 -34.72 39.51 37.26
C LEU A 7 -34.46 41.06 37.19
N LEU A 8 -35.28 42.02 37.66
CA LEU A 8 -36.65 42.17 38.25
C LEU A 8 -36.86 43.69 38.62
N PHE A 9 -38.12 44.09 38.94
CA PHE A 9 -38.66 45.19 39.82
C PHE A 9 -39.71 46.11 39.10
N THR A 10 -41.04 45.90 39.27
CA THR A 10 -42.04 46.46 40.25
C THR A 10 -42.47 47.92 40.00
N LEU A 11 -43.69 48.46 40.24
CA LEU A 11 -44.87 48.15 41.10
C LEU A 11 -46.11 48.95 40.53
N VAL A 12 -47.29 48.35 40.25
CA VAL A 12 -48.60 48.34 40.99
C VAL A 12 -49.52 49.60 40.97
N GLY A 13 -50.77 49.37 40.47
CA GLY A 13 -52.06 49.91 40.97
C GLY A 13 -53.03 50.44 39.86
N VAL A 14 -54.35 50.16 39.74
CA VAL A 14 -55.40 49.38 40.45
C VAL A 14 -56.65 49.19 39.52
N ALA A 15 -57.33 48.01 39.60
CA ALA A 15 -58.75 47.64 39.31
C ALA A 15 -59.38 47.76 37.88
N SER A 16 -60.26 46.88 37.34
CA SER A 16 -60.89 45.59 37.74
C SER A 16 -61.76 45.00 36.59
N LEU A 17 -61.75 43.66 36.41
CA LEU A 17 -62.67 42.68 35.74
C LEU A 17 -63.18 42.94 34.29
N ALA A 18 -62.72 42.21 33.25
CA ALA A 18 -63.08 40.84 32.75
C ALA A 18 -64.42 40.79 31.95
N CYS A 19 -64.54 40.29 30.72
CA CYS A 19 -63.73 39.39 29.88
C CYS A 19 -63.41 39.99 28.50
N SER A 20 -62.16 39.89 28.06
CA SER A 20 -61.68 40.43 26.77
C SER A 20 -61.79 39.39 25.66
N GLY A 21 -62.35 39.80 24.52
CA GLY A 21 -62.26 39.05 23.26
C GLY A 21 -60.81 39.03 22.79
N ASP A 22 -60.26 37.82 22.76
CA ASP A 22 -58.94 37.50 22.24
C ASP A 22 -58.97 37.63 20.70
N THR A 23 -58.17 38.55 20.16
CA THR A 23 -57.83 38.60 18.74
C THR A 23 -56.41 38.07 18.62
N THR A 24 -56.28 36.76 18.70
CA THR A 24 -55.07 36.06 18.28
C THR A 24 -55.03 36.07 16.76
N GLU A 25 -54.32 37.04 16.18
CA GLU A 25 -53.79 36.89 14.83
C GLU A 25 -52.90 35.63 14.85
N PRO A 26 -53.14 34.64 13.98
CA PRO A 26 -52.32 33.44 13.94
C PRO A 26 -50.87 33.84 13.63
N PRO A 27 -49.86 33.18 14.22
CA PRO A 27 -48.47 33.46 13.90
C PRO A 27 -48.25 33.38 12.38
N PRO A 28 -47.38 34.23 11.79
CA PRO A 28 -47.11 34.19 10.37
C PRO A 28 -46.69 32.77 9.98
N GLU A 29 -47.41 32.18 9.04
CA GLU A 29 -47.17 30.82 8.57
C GLU A 29 -45.78 30.78 7.94
N GLU A 30 -44.90 29.90 8.45
CA GLU A 30 -43.55 29.80 7.90
C GLU A 30 -43.64 29.41 6.41
N PRO A 31 -42.82 30.05 5.56
CA PRO A 31 -42.90 29.82 4.13
C PRO A 31 -42.58 28.35 3.84
N THR A 32 -43.49 27.67 3.13
CA THR A 32 -43.34 26.25 2.78
C THR A 32 -42.76 26.12 1.39
N LEU A 33 -41.90 25.13 1.17
CA LEU A 33 -41.33 24.88 -0.15
C LEU A 33 -42.46 24.46 -1.12
N THR A 34 -42.54 25.12 -2.26
CA THR A 34 -43.61 24.89 -3.26
C THR A 34 -43.09 24.33 -4.58
N ARG A 35 -41.81 24.60 -4.91
CA ARG A 35 -41.19 24.17 -6.18
C ARG A 35 -39.69 24.01 -6.04
N ILE A 36 -39.13 23.06 -6.78
CA ILE A 36 -37.69 22.92 -7.00
C ILE A 36 -37.44 23.11 -8.50
N THR A 37 -36.48 23.97 -8.85
CA THR A 37 -36.04 24.20 -10.23
C THR A 37 -34.57 23.81 -10.36
N ILE A 38 -34.24 23.00 -11.36
CA ILE A 38 -32.86 22.63 -11.69
C ILE A 38 -32.33 23.58 -12.77
N SER A 39 -31.10 24.05 -12.63
CA SER A 39 -30.42 24.89 -13.62
C SER A 39 -29.00 24.38 -13.91
N PRO A 40 -28.63 24.16 -15.18
CA PRO A 40 -29.50 24.17 -16.37
C PRO A 40 -30.55 23.05 -16.36
N SER A 41 -31.77 23.32 -16.85
CA SER A 41 -32.87 22.33 -16.88
C SER A 41 -32.83 21.41 -18.10
N ASP A 42 -32.25 21.87 -19.22
CA ASP A 42 -32.09 21.12 -20.45
C ASP A 42 -30.67 21.32 -20.98
N LEU A 43 -29.97 20.21 -21.22
CA LEU A 43 -28.56 20.23 -21.62
C LEU A 43 -28.31 19.21 -22.71
N THR A 44 -27.45 19.54 -23.66
CA THR A 44 -26.84 18.57 -24.56
C THR A 44 -25.36 18.46 -24.25
N LEU A 45 -24.89 17.26 -23.98
CA LEU A 45 -23.48 16.95 -23.67
C LEU A 45 -22.96 15.93 -24.68
N GLU A 46 -21.71 16.08 -25.10
CA GLU A 46 -20.98 14.98 -25.75
C GLU A 46 -20.53 13.96 -24.70
N ILE A 47 -20.44 12.68 -25.08
CA ILE A 47 -19.94 11.62 -24.16
C ILE A 47 -18.58 12.03 -23.58
N GLY A 48 -18.45 12.00 -22.25
CA GLY A 48 -17.26 12.38 -21.50
C GLY A 48 -17.30 13.82 -20.96
N GLN A 49 -18.23 14.67 -21.41
CA GLN A 49 -18.39 16.01 -20.84
C GLN A 49 -19.08 15.97 -19.47
N THR A 50 -18.75 16.95 -18.63
CA THR A 50 -19.36 17.15 -17.32
C THR A 50 -20.05 18.51 -17.23
N GLN A 51 -21.08 18.59 -16.39
CA GLN A 51 -21.78 19.85 -16.11
C GLN A 51 -22.28 19.89 -14.67
N GLN A 52 -21.94 20.95 -13.95
CA GLN A 52 -22.48 21.20 -12.61
C GLN A 52 -23.93 21.70 -12.73
N LEU A 53 -24.84 21.06 -12.01
CA LEU A 53 -26.22 21.51 -11.83
C LEU A 53 -26.40 22.20 -10.48
N SER A 54 -27.39 23.09 -10.42
CA SER A 54 -27.84 23.74 -9.18
C SER A 54 -29.34 23.55 -9.01
N ALA A 55 -29.80 23.46 -7.77
CA ALA A 55 -31.22 23.36 -7.45
C ALA A 55 -31.64 24.59 -6.63
N GLN A 56 -32.69 25.27 -7.09
CA GLN A 56 -33.28 26.41 -6.39
C GLN A 56 -34.70 26.05 -5.93
N GLY A 57 -34.96 26.25 -4.65
CA GLY A 57 -36.27 26.14 -4.04
C GLY A 57 -37.03 27.45 -4.15
N THR A 58 -38.34 27.39 -4.40
CA THR A 58 -39.26 28.54 -4.31
C THR A 58 -40.27 28.25 -3.22
N TYR A 59 -40.42 29.19 -2.27
CA TYR A 59 -41.32 29.05 -1.14
C TYR A 59 -42.66 29.78 -1.35
N SER A 60 -43.64 29.50 -0.50
CA SER A 60 -45.00 30.03 -0.59
C SER A 60 -45.09 31.55 -0.45
N ASP A 61 -44.10 32.19 0.18
CA ASP A 61 -43.95 33.64 0.28
C ASP A 61 -43.25 34.28 -0.95
N GLY A 62 -42.87 33.46 -1.93
CA GLY A 62 -42.16 33.87 -3.14
C GLY A 62 -40.65 34.02 -2.96
N SER A 63 -40.10 33.76 -1.77
CA SER A 63 -38.65 33.71 -1.57
C SER A 63 -38.02 32.51 -2.28
N THR A 64 -36.72 32.60 -2.57
CA THR A 64 -35.97 31.52 -3.21
C THR A 64 -34.66 31.23 -2.49
N GLU A 65 -34.29 29.96 -2.39
CA GLU A 65 -33.04 29.51 -1.76
C GLU A 65 -32.32 28.46 -2.61
N ASN A 66 -30.99 28.44 -2.55
CA ASN A 66 -30.21 27.33 -3.11
C ASN A 66 -30.32 26.11 -2.20
N LEU A 67 -30.75 24.99 -2.76
CA LEU A 67 -30.97 23.76 -2.01
C LEU A 67 -29.75 22.83 -2.10
N ASN A 68 -29.63 21.95 -1.11
CA ASN A 68 -28.77 20.76 -1.15
C ASN A 68 -29.66 19.51 -1.28
N PRO A 69 -30.24 19.25 -2.47
CA PRO A 69 -31.19 18.16 -2.67
C PRO A 69 -30.49 16.80 -2.73
N THR A 70 -31.29 15.74 -2.62
CA THR A 70 -30.86 14.41 -3.07
C THR A 70 -30.99 14.33 -4.58
N TRP A 71 -29.87 14.13 -5.28
CA TRP A 71 -29.82 13.98 -6.73
C TRP A 71 -30.02 12.52 -7.17
N SER A 72 -30.66 12.32 -8.31
CA SER A 72 -30.79 11.00 -8.95
C SER A 72 -30.84 11.10 -10.48
N SER A 73 -30.45 10.02 -11.15
CA SER A 73 -30.52 9.88 -12.61
C SER A 73 -31.41 8.70 -12.99
N SER A 74 -32.25 8.85 -14.02
CA SER A 74 -33.10 7.76 -14.51
C SER A 74 -32.32 6.68 -15.27
N ALA A 75 -31.11 6.98 -15.74
CA ALA A 75 -30.22 6.08 -16.48
C ALA A 75 -28.76 6.52 -16.28
N ALA A 76 -28.14 6.01 -15.20
CA ALA A 76 -26.78 6.39 -14.82
C ALA A 76 -25.71 5.94 -15.84
N ASP A 77 -26.03 4.99 -16.71
CA ASP A 77 -25.25 4.52 -17.85
C ASP A 77 -25.36 5.40 -19.10
N VAL A 78 -26.26 6.40 -19.08
CA VAL A 78 -26.39 7.47 -20.08
C VAL A 78 -25.81 8.78 -19.52
N ALA A 79 -26.20 9.19 -18.31
CA ALA A 79 -25.49 10.23 -17.55
C ALA A 79 -25.61 9.99 -16.03
N SER A 80 -24.49 10.00 -15.33
CA SER A 80 -24.42 9.91 -13.87
C SER A 80 -24.41 11.29 -13.22
N ILE A 81 -24.87 11.41 -11.98
CA ILE A 81 -24.81 12.66 -11.20
C ILE A 81 -24.22 12.42 -9.80
N SER A 82 -23.29 13.25 -9.37
CA SER A 82 -22.69 13.18 -8.03
C SER A 82 -23.63 13.71 -6.94
N VAL A 83 -23.30 13.44 -5.68
CA VAL A 83 -24.01 14.02 -4.51
C VAL A 83 -23.95 15.55 -4.48
N SER A 84 -22.94 16.16 -5.10
CA SER A 84 -22.79 17.61 -5.22
C SER A 84 -23.49 18.19 -6.46
N GLY A 85 -24.15 17.37 -7.29
CA GLY A 85 -24.87 17.81 -8.49
C GLY A 85 -24.03 17.89 -9.76
N LEU A 86 -22.84 17.29 -9.81
CA LEU A 86 -22.01 17.23 -11.01
C LEU A 86 -22.47 16.09 -11.92
N VAL A 87 -23.03 16.41 -13.08
CA VAL A 87 -23.41 15.45 -14.14
C VAL A 87 -22.19 15.07 -14.96
N THR A 88 -22.08 13.80 -15.33
CA THR A 88 -21.10 13.25 -16.28
C THR A 88 -21.83 12.46 -17.36
N ALA A 89 -21.61 12.81 -18.63
CA ALA A 89 -22.19 12.10 -19.77
C ALA A 89 -21.43 10.79 -20.07
N VAL A 90 -22.14 9.66 -20.04
CA VAL A 90 -21.59 8.29 -20.08
C VAL A 90 -21.94 7.54 -21.37
N GLY A 91 -23.13 7.77 -21.94
CA GLY A 91 -23.61 7.05 -23.12
C GLY A 91 -24.63 7.85 -23.90
N VAL A 92 -24.72 7.61 -25.21
CA VAL A 92 -25.69 8.30 -26.08
C VAL A 92 -27.11 7.99 -25.64
N GLY A 93 -27.93 9.03 -25.48
CA GLY A 93 -29.32 8.87 -25.07
C GLY A 93 -29.89 10.13 -24.44
N VAL A 94 -31.12 10.04 -23.95
CA VAL A 94 -31.77 11.12 -23.20
C VAL A 94 -32.09 10.60 -21.81
N VAL A 95 -31.71 11.32 -20.77
CA VAL A 95 -31.86 10.92 -19.37
C VAL A 95 -32.44 12.06 -18.54
N THR A 96 -33.31 11.72 -17.59
CA THR A 96 -33.89 12.67 -16.65
C THR A 96 -33.09 12.69 -15.35
N ILE A 97 -32.63 13.86 -14.95
CA ILE A 97 -32.03 14.11 -13.64
C ILE A 97 -33.09 14.69 -12.72
N SER A 98 -33.19 14.18 -11.49
CA SER A 98 -34.14 14.66 -10.47
C SER A 98 -33.43 15.13 -9.21
N ALA A 99 -33.94 16.21 -8.61
CA ALA A 99 -33.52 16.78 -7.34
C ALA A 99 -34.69 16.73 -6.35
N SER A 100 -34.55 15.96 -5.27
CA SER A 100 -35.57 15.81 -4.25
C SER A 100 -35.18 16.49 -2.93
N PHE A 101 -36.06 17.31 -2.38
CA PHE A 101 -35.89 18.02 -1.10
C PHE A 101 -37.26 18.26 -0.46
N ASP A 102 -37.39 17.99 0.84
CA ASP A 102 -38.64 18.13 1.62
C ASP A 102 -39.89 17.56 0.93
N GLY A 103 -39.76 16.38 0.32
CA GLY A 103 -40.86 15.65 -0.33
C GLY A 103 -41.26 16.18 -1.71
N LEU A 104 -40.67 17.28 -2.18
CA LEU A 104 -40.81 17.78 -3.55
C LEU A 104 -39.68 17.28 -4.44
N THR A 105 -39.95 17.17 -5.74
CA THR A 105 -38.97 16.78 -6.75
C THR A 105 -39.02 17.73 -7.94
N GLY A 106 -37.87 18.32 -8.29
CA GLY A 106 -37.64 19.02 -9.56
C GLY A 106 -36.90 18.10 -10.52
N SER A 107 -37.11 18.28 -11.83
CA SER A 107 -36.43 17.47 -12.86
C SER A 107 -35.87 18.32 -14.00
N GLY A 108 -34.84 17.81 -14.66
CA GLY A 108 -34.22 18.34 -15.87
C GLY A 108 -33.81 17.22 -16.83
N SER A 109 -33.67 17.53 -18.12
CA SER A 109 -33.33 16.59 -19.18
C SER A 109 -31.90 16.78 -19.67
N ILE A 110 -31.14 15.68 -19.78
CA ILE A 110 -29.81 15.67 -20.37
C ILE A 110 -29.86 14.81 -21.63
N THR A 111 -29.56 15.40 -22.77
CA THR A 111 -29.32 14.69 -24.03
C THR A 111 -27.83 14.46 -24.16
N VAL A 112 -27.41 13.22 -24.38
CA VAL A 112 -26.03 12.88 -24.64
C VAL A 112 -25.87 12.51 -26.11
N THR A 113 -25.03 13.27 -26.81
CA THR A 113 -24.67 13.10 -28.22
C THR A 113 -23.23 12.61 -28.38
N GLY A 114 -22.84 12.30 -29.62
CA GLY A 114 -21.52 11.78 -29.96
C GLY A 114 -21.54 10.30 -30.33
N SER A 115 -20.42 9.82 -30.85
CA SER A 115 -20.18 8.38 -31.02
C SER A 115 -19.13 7.95 -30.00
N PHE A 116 -19.37 6.83 -29.31
CA PHE A 116 -18.40 6.29 -28.36
C PHE A 116 -17.14 5.90 -29.14
N CYS A 117 -16.01 6.55 -28.86
CA CYS A 117 -14.72 6.29 -29.50
C CYS A 117 -14.73 6.38 -31.05
N GLU A 118 -15.10 7.54 -31.58
CA GLU A 118 -15.01 7.83 -33.02
C GLU A 118 -13.57 7.68 -33.54
N ASP A 119 -12.63 8.37 -32.88
CA ASP A 119 -11.18 8.30 -33.09
C ASP A 119 -10.56 7.21 -32.21
N ARG A 120 -10.73 5.95 -32.64
CA ARG A 120 -10.20 4.78 -31.92
C ARG A 120 -8.86 4.29 -32.48
N THR A 121 -7.97 3.89 -31.59
CA THR A 121 -6.73 3.17 -31.90
C THR A 121 -7.00 1.67 -31.87
N GLU A 122 -6.72 0.97 -32.97
CA GLU A 122 -6.83 -0.50 -33.00
C GLU A 122 -5.64 -1.15 -32.27
N VAL A 123 -5.95 -1.98 -31.27
CA VAL A 123 -4.95 -2.72 -30.51
C VAL A 123 -4.55 -3.97 -31.29
N SER A 124 -3.34 -3.96 -31.86
CA SER A 124 -2.77 -5.09 -32.58
C SER A 124 -1.64 -5.73 -31.77
N LEU A 125 -2.00 -6.66 -30.89
CA LEU A 125 -1.06 -7.40 -30.04
C LEU A 125 -1.14 -8.91 -30.31
N ALA A 126 0.01 -9.59 -30.38
CA ALA A 126 0.10 -11.03 -30.22
C ALA A 126 -0.05 -11.42 -28.73
N PRO A 127 -0.39 -12.70 -28.42
CA PRO A 127 -0.28 -13.19 -27.05
C PRO A 127 1.10 -12.91 -26.46
N GLY A 128 1.16 -12.40 -25.22
CA GLY A 128 2.41 -12.02 -24.56
C GLY A 128 2.96 -10.64 -24.92
N GLU A 129 2.31 -9.90 -25.83
CA GLU A 129 2.68 -8.52 -26.17
C GLU A 129 1.84 -7.49 -25.40
N HIS A 130 2.44 -6.33 -25.14
CA HIS A 130 1.77 -5.17 -24.60
C HIS A 130 2.08 -3.91 -25.40
N MET A 131 1.22 -2.91 -25.26
CA MET A 131 1.48 -1.54 -25.69
C MET A 131 1.27 -0.58 -24.53
N VAL A 132 1.89 0.59 -24.64
CA VAL A 132 1.79 1.68 -23.68
C VAL A 132 1.17 2.88 -24.38
N THR A 133 0.19 3.51 -23.73
CA THR A 133 -0.53 4.67 -24.26
C THR A 133 -0.92 5.65 -23.14
N GLY A 134 -1.43 6.82 -23.49
CA GLY A 134 -1.95 7.82 -22.55
C GLY A 134 -3.39 7.54 -22.08
N GLY A 135 -3.83 8.27 -21.06
CA GLY A 135 -5.16 8.12 -20.45
C GLY A 135 -6.35 8.57 -21.29
N ASP A 136 -6.15 9.43 -22.29
CA ASP A 136 -7.24 10.02 -23.10
C ASP A 136 -7.54 9.24 -24.40
N GLU A 137 -6.85 8.11 -24.63
CA GLU A 137 -7.04 7.33 -25.85
C GLU A 137 -8.23 6.36 -25.77
N CYS A 138 -8.93 6.26 -26.90
CA CYS A 138 -9.99 5.28 -27.13
C CYS A 138 -9.40 4.05 -27.84
N LEU A 139 -9.53 2.87 -27.26
CA LEU A 139 -8.92 1.64 -27.72
C LEU A 139 -9.96 0.70 -28.32
N LEU A 140 -9.62 0.03 -29.41
CA LEU A 140 -10.41 -1.08 -29.97
C LEU A 140 -9.69 -2.40 -29.73
N LEU A 141 -10.23 -3.20 -28.82
CA LEU A 141 -9.80 -4.57 -28.58
C LEU A 141 -10.56 -5.50 -29.52
N ARG A 142 -9.85 -6.42 -30.17
CA ARG A 142 -10.44 -7.45 -31.01
C ARG A 142 -10.06 -8.84 -30.55
N SER A 143 -11.03 -9.73 -30.63
CA SER A 143 -10.87 -11.15 -30.40
C SER A 143 -10.57 -11.88 -31.70
N ARG A 144 -9.49 -12.66 -31.70
CA ARG A 144 -9.20 -13.70 -32.70
C ARG A 144 -9.68 -15.08 -32.23
N THR A 145 -9.84 -15.27 -30.92
CA THR A 145 -10.27 -16.52 -30.30
C THR A 145 -11.22 -16.27 -29.14
N THR A 146 -12.09 -17.22 -28.80
CA THR A 146 -12.95 -17.14 -27.61
C THR A 146 -12.18 -17.15 -26.27
N ALA A 147 -10.86 -17.28 -26.31
CA ALA A 147 -10.00 -17.27 -25.14
C ALA A 147 -9.17 -15.99 -25.02
N ASP A 148 -9.28 -15.06 -25.99
CA ASP A 148 -8.51 -13.82 -25.99
C ASP A 148 -8.77 -13.04 -24.71
N TYR A 149 -7.69 -12.75 -24.00
CA TYR A 149 -7.74 -12.13 -22.68
C TYR A 149 -6.85 -10.89 -22.68
N TYR A 150 -7.46 -9.76 -22.40
CA TYR A 150 -6.80 -8.46 -22.33
C TYR A 150 -6.78 -7.95 -20.89
N ARG A 151 -5.64 -7.41 -20.50
CA ARG A 151 -5.44 -6.72 -19.24
C ARG A 151 -5.11 -5.26 -19.53
N ILE A 152 -5.86 -4.36 -18.92
CA ILE A 152 -5.65 -2.91 -19.01
C ILE A 152 -5.24 -2.43 -17.63
N ALA A 153 -4.04 -1.87 -17.52
CA ALA A 153 -3.55 -1.28 -16.30
C ALA A 153 -3.41 0.23 -16.46
N VAL A 154 -4.03 1.00 -15.56
CA VAL A 154 -3.99 2.46 -15.55
C VAL A 154 -3.17 2.91 -14.36
N THR A 155 -2.20 3.78 -14.58
CA THR A 155 -1.39 4.39 -13.53
C THR A 155 -1.15 5.86 -13.80
N ARG A 156 -0.81 6.59 -12.73
CA ARG A 156 -0.35 7.97 -12.80
C ARG A 156 1.08 8.01 -12.21
N PRO A 157 2.12 8.02 -13.07
CA PRO A 157 3.51 7.86 -12.66
C PRO A 157 4.08 9.17 -12.08
N ILE A 158 3.65 9.51 -10.87
CA ILE A 158 4.10 10.73 -10.18
C ILE A 158 4.80 10.43 -8.86
N ALA A 159 5.89 11.15 -8.66
CA ALA A 159 6.79 11.03 -7.53
C ALA A 159 6.35 11.81 -6.27
N THR A 160 5.16 12.44 -6.29
CA THR A 160 4.76 13.40 -5.25
C THR A 160 4.10 12.70 -4.08
N GLU A 161 4.67 12.84 -2.87
CA GLU A 161 4.11 12.31 -1.63
C GLU A 161 3.01 13.21 -1.06
N ASN A 162 1.86 13.27 -1.75
CA ASN A 162 0.68 13.97 -1.24
C ASN A 162 -0.48 12.99 -1.03
N ALA A 163 -0.84 12.73 0.23
CA ALA A 163 -1.95 11.85 0.57
C ALA A 163 -3.29 12.33 -0.02
N ALA A 164 -3.49 13.65 -0.16
CA ALA A 164 -4.72 14.22 -0.70
C ALA A 164 -4.84 14.09 -2.23
N ASP A 165 -3.77 13.70 -2.92
CA ASP A 165 -3.73 13.55 -4.37
C ASP A 165 -4.34 12.22 -4.81
N VAL A 166 -5.66 12.11 -4.62
CA VAL A 166 -6.46 10.94 -4.97
C VAL A 166 -7.44 11.30 -6.08
N HIS A 167 -7.40 10.55 -7.17
CA HIS A 167 -8.20 10.82 -8.36
C HIS A 167 -9.08 9.63 -8.75
N SER A 168 -10.16 9.89 -9.47
CA SER A 168 -10.97 8.84 -10.10
C SER A 168 -10.26 8.31 -11.35
N VAL A 169 -10.34 7.01 -11.54
CA VAL A 169 -10.01 6.27 -12.75
C VAL A 169 -11.30 5.62 -13.21
N ILE A 170 -11.75 6.00 -14.41
CA ILE A 170 -12.96 5.47 -15.02
C ILE A 170 -12.55 4.69 -16.26
N VAL A 171 -12.99 3.43 -16.35
CA VAL A 171 -12.85 2.58 -17.54
C VAL A 171 -14.25 2.27 -18.05
N GLU A 172 -14.57 2.81 -19.21
CA GLU A 172 -15.82 2.59 -19.91
C GLU A 172 -15.58 1.65 -21.09
N THR A 173 -16.43 0.63 -21.21
CA THR A 173 -16.36 -0.33 -22.31
C THR A 173 -17.69 -0.37 -23.06
N ARG A 174 -17.61 -0.55 -24.38
CA ARG A 174 -18.78 -0.79 -25.24
C ARG A 174 -18.49 -1.97 -26.15
N ARG A 175 -19.33 -2.99 -26.10
CA ARG A 175 -19.25 -4.08 -27.08
C ARG A 175 -19.61 -3.52 -28.44
N THR A 176 -18.79 -3.84 -29.44
CA THR A 176 -19.07 -3.50 -30.82
C THR A 176 -19.16 -4.76 -31.65
N VAL A 177 -20.04 -4.74 -32.64
CA VAL A 177 -20.13 -5.80 -33.63
C VAL A 177 -19.18 -5.40 -34.76
N SER A 178 -18.09 -6.13 -34.96
CA SER A 178 -17.24 -5.92 -36.13
C SER A 178 -17.80 -6.65 -37.34
N ALA A 179 -17.93 -5.94 -38.46
CA ALA A 179 -18.08 -6.56 -39.77
C ALA A 179 -16.97 -7.59 -40.02
N ALA A 180 -17.34 -8.70 -40.67
CA ALA A 180 -16.49 -9.86 -40.90
C ALA A 180 -15.19 -9.49 -41.66
N GLY A 181 -14.04 -9.57 -40.98
CA GLY A 181 -12.74 -9.70 -41.64
C GLY A 181 -12.47 -11.16 -42.02
N PRO A 182 -11.59 -11.44 -43.00
CA PRO A 182 -11.33 -12.80 -43.46
C PRO A 182 -10.73 -13.64 -42.34
N VAL A 183 -11.37 -14.78 -42.08
CA VAL A 183 -10.95 -15.79 -41.11
C VAL A 183 -9.64 -16.42 -41.58
N VAL A 184 -8.54 -16.19 -40.86
CA VAL A 184 -7.33 -17.00 -41.00
C VAL A 184 -7.50 -18.17 -40.03
N ALA A 185 -7.73 -19.36 -40.57
CA ALA A 185 -7.77 -20.58 -39.77
C ALA A 185 -6.40 -20.80 -39.12
N ALA A 186 -6.38 -20.88 -37.79
CA ALA A 186 -5.17 -21.27 -37.05
C ALA A 186 -4.75 -22.69 -37.44
N PRO A 187 -3.44 -22.99 -37.54
CA PRO A 187 -2.98 -24.36 -37.68
C PRO A 187 -3.37 -25.13 -36.42
N ALA A 188 -3.81 -26.39 -36.60
CA ALA A 188 -4.14 -27.30 -35.51
C ALA A 188 -2.86 -27.62 -34.69
N GLY A 189 -2.53 -26.77 -33.74
CA GLY A 189 -1.56 -27.04 -32.69
C GLY A 189 -2.22 -27.89 -31.61
N SER A 190 -1.56 -28.97 -31.24
CA SER A 190 -1.96 -29.87 -30.15
C SER A 190 -2.30 -29.06 -28.90
N ASN A 191 -3.54 -29.19 -28.43
CA ASN A 191 -4.02 -28.70 -27.13
C ASN A 191 -2.96 -29.02 -26.05
N PRO A 192 -2.20 -28.04 -25.52
CA PRO A 192 -1.64 -28.23 -24.20
C PRO A 192 -2.85 -28.21 -23.26
N SER A 193 -3.00 -29.28 -22.49
CA SER A 193 -3.95 -29.37 -21.40
C SER A 193 -4.06 -28.01 -20.69
N ALA A 194 -5.17 -27.32 -20.91
CA ALA A 194 -5.57 -26.20 -20.08
C ALA A 194 -5.82 -26.82 -18.71
N ARG A 195 -4.78 -26.80 -17.86
CA ARG A 195 -4.93 -27.08 -16.45
C ARG A 195 -5.78 -25.93 -15.93
N THR A 196 -7.09 -26.10 -15.94
CA THR A 196 -7.97 -25.34 -15.05
C THR A 196 -7.32 -25.42 -13.69
N PRO A 197 -6.90 -24.29 -13.08
CA PRO A 197 -6.44 -24.34 -11.70
C PRO A 197 -7.65 -24.81 -10.91
N ARG A 198 -7.63 -26.09 -10.49
CA ARG A 198 -8.42 -26.50 -9.33
C ARG A 198 -8.10 -25.46 -8.26
N ARG A 199 -9.14 -24.80 -7.74
CA ARG A 199 -9.02 -23.78 -6.70
C ARG A 199 -7.94 -24.20 -5.69
N PRO A 200 -6.82 -23.48 -5.59
CA PRO A 200 -5.82 -23.72 -4.55
C PRO A 200 -6.35 -23.42 -3.15
N ALA A 201 -7.49 -22.71 -3.06
CA ALA A 201 -8.14 -22.37 -1.80
C ALA A 201 -8.40 -23.59 -0.89
N ASP A 202 -8.64 -24.78 -1.46
CA ASP A 202 -8.85 -26.00 -0.67
C ASP A 202 -7.55 -26.58 -0.09
N ARG A 203 -6.36 -26.23 -0.63
CA ARG A 203 -5.06 -26.76 -0.20
C ARG A 203 -4.43 -26.00 0.95
N PHE A 204 -4.73 -24.70 1.09
CA PHE A 204 -4.08 -23.81 2.06
C PHE A 204 -4.99 -23.42 3.23
N GLY A 205 -6.21 -23.94 3.31
CA GLY A 205 -7.19 -23.58 4.33
C GLY A 205 -6.78 -23.93 5.77
N ASP A 206 -5.73 -24.74 5.95
CA ASP A 206 -5.16 -25.06 7.27
C ASP A 206 -4.19 -23.96 7.78
N LEU A 207 -3.75 -23.04 6.91
CA LEU A 207 -2.89 -21.93 7.32
C LEU A 207 -3.69 -20.88 8.08
N ASP A 208 -3.42 -20.73 9.37
CA ASP A 208 -4.00 -19.66 10.19
C ASP A 208 -3.39 -18.30 9.81
N GLY A 209 -4.03 -17.58 8.89
CA GLY A 209 -3.57 -16.25 8.50
C GLY A 209 -3.92 -15.15 9.51
N SER A 210 -4.60 -15.44 10.62
CA SER A 210 -4.81 -14.45 11.68
C SER A 210 -3.49 -13.98 12.30
N VAL A 211 -2.49 -14.86 12.34
CA VAL A 211 -1.10 -14.54 12.75
C VAL A 211 -0.51 -13.48 11.83
N ILE A 212 -0.58 -13.69 10.51
CA ILE A 212 -0.05 -12.74 9.52
C ILE A 212 -0.80 -11.41 9.61
N VAL A 213 -2.12 -11.43 9.68
CA VAL A 213 -2.94 -10.22 9.84
C VAL A 213 -2.59 -9.49 11.14
N GLY A 214 -2.34 -10.22 12.24
CA GLY A 214 -1.86 -9.67 13.51
C GLY A 214 -0.52 -8.96 13.36
N ASN A 215 0.46 -9.60 12.72
CA ASN A 215 1.78 -9.03 12.47
C ASN A 215 1.71 -7.77 11.60
N LEU A 216 0.89 -7.78 10.55
CA LEU A 216 0.69 -6.62 9.69
C LEU A 216 0.05 -5.44 10.45
N ARG A 217 -0.82 -5.68 11.45
CA ARG A 217 -1.32 -4.62 12.35
C ARG A 217 -0.19 -4.01 13.17
N VAL A 218 0.69 -4.86 13.72
CA VAL A 218 1.86 -4.42 14.49
C VAL A 218 2.82 -3.64 13.60
N GLN A 219 3.08 -4.07 12.37
CA GLN A 219 3.89 -3.32 11.39
C GLN A 219 3.28 -1.96 11.08
N ALA A 220 1.97 -1.89 10.82
CA ALA A 220 1.28 -0.63 10.54
C ALA A 220 1.36 0.38 11.71
N ALA A 221 1.40 -0.12 12.96
CA ALA A 221 1.60 0.70 14.14
C ALA A 221 3.08 1.06 14.38
N THR A 222 4.00 0.12 14.17
CA THR A 222 5.46 0.31 14.18
C THR A 222 5.86 1.43 13.21
N ARG A 223 5.34 1.42 11.97
CA ARG A 223 5.47 2.49 10.98
C ARG A 223 5.16 3.87 11.55
N ARG A 224 4.01 4.03 12.21
CA ARG A 224 3.61 5.35 12.75
C ARG A 224 4.59 5.81 13.82
N ALA A 225 5.22 4.88 14.53
CA ALA A 225 6.27 5.21 15.48
C ALA A 225 7.58 5.58 14.81
N HIS A 226 8.03 4.84 13.77
CA HIS A 226 9.20 5.21 12.97
C HIS A 226 9.06 6.61 12.36
N MET A 227 7.93 6.86 11.68
CA MET A 227 7.63 8.15 11.08
C MET A 227 7.69 9.31 12.08
N ARG A 228 7.00 9.17 13.22
CA ARG A 228 7.03 10.19 14.26
C ARG A 228 8.41 10.36 14.86
N SER A 229 9.12 9.26 15.11
CA SER A 229 10.49 9.27 15.64
C SER A 229 11.42 10.07 14.73
N MET A 230 11.35 9.84 13.42
CA MET A 230 12.16 10.57 12.43
C MET A 230 11.75 12.05 12.32
N GLU A 231 10.46 12.35 12.28
CA GLU A 231 9.94 13.73 12.25
C GLU A 231 10.32 14.51 13.52
N GLU A 232 10.12 13.92 14.70
CA GLU A 232 10.49 14.50 16.00
C GLU A 232 11.98 14.75 16.06
N ALA A 233 12.78 13.78 15.64
CA ALA A 233 14.22 13.92 15.66
C ALA A 233 14.69 14.99 14.64
N GLN A 234 14.07 15.08 13.45
CA GLN A 234 14.35 16.17 12.51
C GLN A 234 13.94 17.54 13.05
N ALA A 235 12.81 17.63 13.75
CA ALA A 235 12.35 18.86 14.40
C ALA A 235 13.25 19.27 15.59
N GLU A 236 13.76 18.30 16.36
CA GLU A 236 14.59 18.54 17.54
C GLU A 236 16.03 18.90 17.17
N PHE A 237 16.61 18.26 16.15
CA PHE A 237 18.05 18.37 15.85
C PHE A 237 18.37 19.21 14.61
N GLY A 238 17.41 19.52 13.75
CA GLY A 238 17.63 20.27 12.51
C GLY A 238 18.47 19.47 11.50
N GLN A 239 19.48 20.10 10.88
CA GLN A 239 20.41 19.38 10.00
C GLN A 239 21.34 18.45 10.81
N TRP A 240 21.24 17.16 10.53
CA TRP A 240 22.01 16.08 11.16
C TRP A 240 23.46 16.00 10.67
N ALA A 241 23.73 16.60 9.51
CA ALA A 241 25.02 16.56 8.84
C ALA A 241 26.17 17.00 9.75
N GLY A 242 27.15 16.11 9.94
CA GLY A 242 28.36 16.37 10.71
C GLY A 242 28.22 16.28 12.24
N ARG A 243 27.07 15.81 12.77
CA ARG A 243 26.85 15.64 14.22
C ARG A 243 26.99 14.20 14.71
N ILE A 244 27.01 13.22 13.81
CA ILE A 244 27.21 11.80 14.11
C ILE A 244 28.66 11.43 13.80
N PRO A 245 29.32 10.61 14.63
CA PRO A 245 30.67 10.15 14.35
C PRO A 245 30.80 9.48 12.97
N THR A 246 31.67 10.03 12.13
CA THR A 246 32.16 9.38 10.90
C THR A 246 33.14 8.28 11.34
N SER A 247 32.65 7.05 11.56
CA SER A 247 33.44 5.98 12.21
C SER A 247 34.78 5.73 11.46
N PRO A 248 35.89 5.39 12.16
CA PRO A 248 36.07 4.04 12.74
C PRO A 248 36.74 4.05 14.15
N VAL A 249 36.34 3.15 15.06
CA VAL A 249 37.21 2.81 16.21
C VAL A 249 37.54 1.32 16.24
N GLY A 250 38.56 0.97 15.45
CA GLY A 250 39.28 -0.30 15.53
C GLY A 250 38.93 -1.29 14.43
N ALA A 251 39.94 -1.84 13.77
CA ALA A 251 39.76 -3.07 13.02
C ALA A 251 39.21 -4.13 13.98
N ARG A 252 38.10 -4.79 13.60
CA ARG A 252 37.57 -5.95 14.31
C ARG A 252 38.73 -6.89 14.62
N THR A 253 39.10 -6.98 15.90
CA THR A 253 40.07 -7.98 16.35
C THR A 253 39.37 -9.33 16.36
N ASP A 254 40.07 -10.41 15.99
CA ASP A 254 39.48 -11.74 15.85
C ASP A 254 38.72 -12.24 17.09
N HIS A 255 38.97 -11.67 18.28
CA HIS A 255 38.19 -11.92 19.50
C HIS A 255 37.78 -10.60 20.18
N LEU A 256 36.49 -10.28 20.13
CA LEU A 256 35.91 -9.17 20.89
C LEU A 256 35.72 -9.57 22.37
N PRO A 257 36.06 -8.70 23.35
CA PRO A 257 35.84 -9.02 24.75
C PRO A 257 34.36 -9.27 25.06
N ALA A 258 34.10 -10.08 26.11
CA ALA A 258 32.75 -10.34 26.58
C ALA A 258 32.06 -9.02 26.98
N PRO A 259 30.80 -8.79 26.57
CA PRO A 259 30.08 -7.58 26.91
C PRO A 259 29.79 -7.52 28.41
N PRO A 260 29.61 -6.31 28.99
CA PRO A 260 29.38 -6.16 30.42
C PRO A 260 28.05 -6.81 30.84
N ALA A 261 28.05 -7.50 31.99
CA ALA A 261 26.86 -8.17 32.52
C ALA A 261 25.68 -7.22 32.81
N ARG A 262 25.97 -5.93 33.01
CA ARG A 262 25.00 -4.85 33.17
C ARG A 262 25.40 -3.66 32.33
N ARG A 263 24.42 -3.03 31.68
CA ARG A 263 24.62 -1.79 30.91
C ARG A 263 23.52 -0.80 31.27
N ALA A 264 23.89 0.47 31.46
CA ALA A 264 22.90 1.53 31.59
C ALA A 264 22.44 1.95 30.19
N ILE A 265 21.16 1.82 29.89
CA ILE A 265 20.59 2.09 28.57
C ILE A 265 19.40 3.03 28.75
N ASN A 266 19.36 4.14 28.01
CA ASN A 266 18.13 4.91 27.86
C ASN A 266 17.25 4.19 26.83
N SER A 267 16.18 3.56 27.30
CA SER A 267 15.18 2.85 26.49
C SER A 267 13.89 3.65 26.32
N THR A 268 13.85 4.91 26.77
CA THR A 268 12.68 5.80 26.62
C THR A 268 12.72 6.64 25.34
N LEU A 269 13.84 6.59 24.60
CA LEU A 269 14.01 7.17 23.27
C LEU A 269 13.84 8.70 23.25
N ARG A 270 14.35 9.37 24.28
CA ARG A 270 14.31 10.84 24.44
C ARG A 270 15.64 11.38 24.94
N CYS A 271 16.05 12.56 24.48
CA CYS A 271 17.31 13.16 24.91
C CYS A 271 17.31 13.66 26.35
N SER A 272 16.15 13.90 26.94
CA SER A 272 16.03 14.38 28.33
C SER A 272 15.98 13.26 29.36
N ALA A 273 15.97 11.99 28.96
CA ALA A 273 15.73 10.87 29.86
C ALA A 273 17.00 10.28 30.48
N SER A 274 16.84 9.65 31.64
CA SER A 274 17.88 8.86 32.30
C SER A 274 18.03 7.48 31.66
N SER A 275 19.22 6.90 31.82
CA SER A 275 19.47 5.50 31.49
C SER A 275 19.06 4.60 32.66
N GLU A 276 18.45 3.47 32.34
CA GLU A 276 18.04 2.45 33.30
C GLU A 276 18.98 1.23 33.20
N PRO A 277 19.12 0.40 34.25
CA PRO A 277 19.97 -0.77 34.20
C PRO A 277 19.33 -1.89 33.36
N HIS A 278 20.08 -2.44 32.41
CA HIS A 278 19.71 -3.61 31.63
C HIS A 278 20.69 -4.77 31.90
N LEU A 279 20.16 -6.00 31.93
CA LEU A 279 20.89 -7.24 32.17
C LEU A 279 21.25 -7.92 30.85
N LEU A 280 22.49 -8.37 30.73
CA LEU A 280 22.93 -9.18 29.58
C LEU A 280 22.27 -10.57 29.65
N ILE A 281 21.63 -10.99 28.57
CA ILE A 281 20.96 -12.30 28.46
C ILE A 281 21.76 -13.25 27.55
N GLY A 282 22.31 -12.75 26.44
CA GLY A 282 23.11 -13.53 25.50
C GLY A 282 23.91 -12.64 24.55
N TYR A 283 24.91 -13.18 23.87
CA TYR A 283 25.73 -12.45 22.90
C TYR A 283 26.50 -13.40 21.99
N ASN A 284 26.95 -12.89 20.85
CA ASN A 284 27.95 -13.50 19.98
C ASN A 284 28.89 -12.40 19.46
N ASP A 285 29.58 -12.60 18.34
CA ASP A 285 30.50 -11.60 17.78
C ASP A 285 29.82 -10.45 17.03
N HIS A 286 28.50 -10.52 16.83
CA HIS A 286 27.74 -9.53 16.07
C HIS A 286 26.79 -8.70 16.93
N ILE A 287 26.13 -9.33 17.89
CA ILE A 287 25.15 -8.65 18.75
C ILE A 287 25.32 -9.01 20.22
N SER A 288 24.84 -8.13 21.07
CA SER A 288 24.64 -8.40 22.50
C SER A 288 23.19 -8.12 22.87
N VAL A 289 22.54 -9.10 23.49
CA VAL A 289 21.12 -9.07 23.86
C VAL A 289 20.99 -8.74 25.33
N TYR A 290 20.27 -7.66 25.62
CA TYR A 290 20.01 -7.14 26.96
C TYR A 290 18.51 -7.05 27.24
N GLN A 291 18.08 -7.13 28.49
CA GLN A 291 16.70 -6.83 28.89
C GLN A 291 16.69 -5.80 30.03
N ASP A 292 15.71 -4.89 30.05
CA ASP A 292 15.48 -3.99 31.17
C ASP A 292 15.40 -4.79 32.50
N SER A 293 16.17 -4.37 33.51
CA SER A 293 16.29 -5.15 34.76
C SER A 293 14.97 -5.27 35.54
N ALA A 294 14.10 -4.27 35.45
CA ALA A 294 12.80 -4.29 36.13
C ALA A 294 11.82 -5.21 35.38
N ARG A 295 11.87 -5.21 34.04
CA ARG A 295 11.09 -6.15 33.21
C ARG A 295 11.56 -7.58 33.39
N TRP A 296 12.87 -7.82 33.40
CA TRP A 296 13.44 -9.14 33.65
C TRP A 296 12.95 -9.75 34.97
N ALA A 297 12.75 -8.93 36.02
CA ALA A 297 12.26 -9.40 37.31
C ALA A 297 10.80 -9.90 37.28
N VAL A 298 10.02 -9.54 36.27
CA VAL A 298 8.59 -9.85 36.14
C VAL A 298 8.31 -10.82 34.99
N SER A 299 8.96 -10.60 33.84
CA SER A 299 8.86 -11.43 32.64
C SER A 299 10.27 -11.60 32.05
N PRO A 300 11.07 -12.54 32.60
CA PRO A 300 12.43 -12.77 32.16
C PRO A 300 12.45 -13.31 30.72
N MET A 301 13.26 -12.69 29.86
CA MET A 301 13.62 -13.26 28.56
C MET A 301 14.35 -14.58 28.77
N SER A 302 13.92 -15.63 28.06
CA SER A 302 14.56 -16.94 28.16
C SER A 302 15.92 -16.93 27.48
N THR A 303 16.82 -17.81 27.93
CA THR A 303 18.10 -18.01 27.24
C THR A 303 17.91 -18.63 25.86
N VAL A 304 16.80 -19.33 25.62
CA VAL A 304 16.44 -19.84 24.29
C VAL A 304 16.15 -18.68 23.35
N THR A 305 15.33 -17.71 23.75
CA THR A 305 15.07 -16.48 22.96
C THR A 305 16.37 -15.74 22.64
N ALA A 306 17.26 -15.55 23.61
CA ALA A 306 18.52 -14.84 23.35
C ALA A 306 19.46 -15.62 22.43
N ASN A 307 19.52 -16.95 22.57
CA ASN A 307 20.27 -17.82 21.66
C ASN A 307 19.68 -17.80 20.25
N GLU A 308 18.36 -17.71 20.15
CA GLU A 308 17.64 -17.66 18.89
C GLU A 308 17.90 -16.35 18.14
N LEU A 309 17.85 -15.20 18.83
CA LEU A 309 18.21 -13.90 18.26
C LEU A 309 19.68 -13.85 17.82
N THR A 310 20.60 -14.34 18.67
CA THR A 310 22.05 -14.33 18.35
C THR A 310 22.38 -15.26 17.20
N SER A 311 21.87 -16.50 17.22
CA SER A 311 22.06 -17.48 16.15
C SER A 311 21.50 -16.99 14.82
N TYR A 312 20.25 -16.50 14.78
CA TYR A 312 19.64 -15.97 13.56
C TYR A 312 20.41 -14.76 13.02
N TYR A 313 20.88 -13.87 13.90
CA TYR A 313 21.68 -12.73 13.46
C TYR A 313 22.98 -13.18 12.79
N GLU A 314 23.68 -14.15 13.38
CA GLU A 314 24.95 -14.65 12.86
C GLU A 314 24.79 -15.44 11.57
N SER A 315 23.81 -16.34 11.50
CA SER A 315 23.62 -17.23 10.35
C SER A 315 22.96 -16.53 9.15
N ALA A 316 22.07 -15.58 9.40
CA ALA A 316 21.24 -14.99 8.36
C ALA A 316 21.43 -13.47 8.22
N VAL A 317 21.34 -12.70 9.30
CA VAL A 317 21.30 -11.22 9.21
C VAL A 317 22.66 -10.63 8.84
N ALA A 318 23.73 -11.02 9.54
CA ALA A 318 25.07 -10.50 9.32
C ALA A 318 25.58 -10.71 7.89
N PRO A 319 25.55 -11.93 7.30
CA PRO A 319 25.95 -12.12 5.91
C PRO A 319 25.02 -11.37 4.95
N MET A 320 23.70 -11.40 5.17
CA MET A 320 22.73 -10.69 4.33
C MET A 320 22.99 -9.18 4.29
N ILE A 321 23.25 -8.54 5.44
CA ILE A 321 23.59 -7.12 5.52
C ILE A 321 24.87 -6.82 4.74
N ALA A 322 25.92 -7.60 4.96
CA ALA A 322 27.20 -7.42 4.27
C ALA A 322 27.06 -7.55 2.75
N ASP A 323 26.29 -8.53 2.29
CA ASP A 323 26.14 -8.83 0.87
C ASP A 323 25.22 -7.83 0.14
N ASN A 324 24.25 -7.21 0.83
CA ASN A 324 23.17 -6.44 0.17
C ASN A 324 23.04 -4.98 0.60
N PHE A 325 23.53 -4.57 1.77
CA PHE A 325 23.27 -3.22 2.31
C PHE A 325 24.53 -2.45 2.69
N GLY A 326 25.62 -3.16 2.99
CA GLY A 326 26.91 -2.58 3.34
C GLY A 326 27.33 -2.94 4.76
N ALA A 327 28.36 -2.24 5.26
CA ALA A 327 28.88 -2.50 6.60
C ALA A 327 28.00 -1.85 7.68
N VAL A 328 27.85 -2.56 8.81
CA VAL A 328 27.29 -1.97 10.03
C VAL A 328 28.33 -1.03 10.63
N SER A 329 27.87 0.10 11.16
CA SER A 329 28.71 1.02 11.92
C SER A 329 29.16 0.41 13.26
N ASP A 330 30.20 1.00 13.84
CA ASP A 330 30.61 0.73 15.23
C ASP A 330 30.93 2.07 15.90
N ILE A 331 29.87 2.76 16.33
CA ILE A 331 29.90 4.12 16.88
C ILE A 331 30.53 4.11 18.27
N ASP A 332 30.32 3.04 19.03
CA ASP A 332 30.74 2.94 20.43
C ASP A 332 32.01 2.08 20.62
N GLY A 333 32.53 1.49 19.55
CA GLY A 333 33.77 0.71 19.52
C GLY A 333 33.67 -0.64 20.22
N ASN A 334 32.45 -1.14 20.44
CA ASN A 334 32.23 -2.42 21.12
C ASN A 334 32.21 -3.61 20.13
N GLY A 335 32.15 -3.33 18.82
CA GLY A 335 32.14 -4.31 17.73
C GLY A 335 30.81 -5.03 17.50
N ARG A 336 29.74 -4.63 18.20
CA ARG A 336 28.42 -5.27 18.23
C ARG A 336 27.28 -4.26 18.24
N ILE A 337 26.17 -4.66 17.62
CA ILE A 337 24.88 -4.01 17.86
C ILE A 337 24.35 -4.43 19.23
N VAL A 338 23.82 -3.49 20.00
CA VAL A 338 23.10 -3.78 21.24
C VAL A 338 21.62 -3.98 20.91
N VAL A 339 21.12 -5.20 21.11
CA VAL A 339 19.69 -5.51 21.02
C VAL A 339 19.12 -5.49 22.43
N THR A 340 18.04 -4.74 22.66
CA THR A 340 17.42 -4.72 23.99
C THR A 340 15.91 -4.51 23.97
N THR A 341 15.23 -4.78 25.07
CA THR A 341 13.79 -4.49 25.18
C THR A 341 13.52 -3.09 25.69
N ALA A 342 12.44 -2.48 25.23
CA ALA A 342 11.97 -1.18 25.70
C ALA A 342 10.47 -1.20 25.98
N SER A 343 10.09 -1.00 27.25
CA SER A 343 8.68 -0.91 27.65
C SER A 343 7.97 0.33 27.09
N SER A 344 8.75 1.35 26.71
CA SER A 344 8.26 2.58 26.06
C SER A 344 7.61 2.33 24.70
N LEU A 345 7.88 1.18 24.06
CA LEU A 345 7.30 0.79 22.77
C LEU A 345 5.81 0.38 22.87
N GLY A 346 5.30 0.15 24.09
CA GLY A 346 3.91 -0.30 24.29
C GLY A 346 3.66 -1.69 23.69
N ASP A 347 2.42 -2.00 23.29
CA ASP A 347 2.06 -3.32 22.73
C ASP A 347 1.97 -3.33 21.18
N SER A 348 2.18 -2.18 20.53
CA SER A 348 1.88 -2.00 19.09
C SER A 348 3.10 -1.73 18.22
N ILE A 349 4.29 -1.66 18.80
CA ILE A 349 5.54 -1.44 18.07
C ILE A 349 6.43 -2.65 18.31
N SER A 350 6.88 -3.31 17.24
CA SER A 350 7.67 -4.55 17.32
C SER A 350 9.15 -4.31 17.57
N GLY A 351 9.72 -3.34 16.86
CA GLY A 351 11.09 -2.91 16.94
C GLY A 351 11.23 -1.44 16.61
N LEU A 352 12.37 -0.86 16.97
CA LEU A 352 12.73 0.50 16.57
C LEU A 352 14.24 0.73 16.66
N VAL A 353 14.78 1.46 15.69
CA VAL A 353 16.05 2.20 15.80
C VAL A 353 15.76 3.67 16.00
N TRP A 354 16.34 4.27 17.04
CA TRP A 354 16.23 5.70 17.30
C TRP A 354 17.55 6.42 17.02
N THR A 355 17.55 7.28 16.00
CA THR A 355 18.72 8.03 15.52
C THR A 355 19.36 8.92 16.59
N GLY A 356 18.61 9.31 17.63
CA GLY A 356 19.15 10.05 18.77
C GLY A 356 20.28 9.33 19.50
N HIS A 357 20.35 7.99 19.43
CA HIS A 357 21.44 7.22 20.02
C HIS A 357 22.75 7.25 19.22
N PHE A 358 22.74 7.72 17.97
CA PHE A 358 23.97 7.94 17.22
C PHE A 358 24.66 9.25 17.59
N LEU A 359 23.92 10.17 18.21
CA LEU A 359 24.43 11.50 18.57
C LEU A 359 25.37 11.43 19.78
N PRO A 360 26.39 12.29 19.87
CA PRO A 360 27.19 12.44 21.08
C PRO A 360 26.34 13.00 22.22
N LYS A 361 26.70 12.67 23.46
CA LYS A 361 25.98 13.13 24.66
C LYS A 361 25.90 14.66 24.80
N SER A 362 26.83 15.39 24.21
CA SER A 362 26.80 16.86 24.14
C SER A 362 25.62 17.40 23.35
N SER A 363 25.14 16.64 22.35
CA SER A 363 24.00 16.99 21.49
C SER A 363 22.70 16.38 22.00
N CYS A 364 22.78 15.21 22.65
CA CYS A 364 21.65 14.50 23.21
C CYS A 364 22.07 13.83 24.52
N ALA A 365 21.74 14.43 25.67
CA ALA A 365 22.22 13.94 26.97
C ALA A 365 21.83 12.47 27.26
N GLY A 366 20.61 12.09 26.84
CA GLY A 366 20.07 10.74 26.92
C GLY A 366 20.54 9.79 25.81
N SER A 367 21.47 10.20 24.94
CA SER A 367 22.03 9.30 23.93
C SER A 367 22.81 8.16 24.57
N ASN A 368 22.67 6.97 24.00
CA ASN A 368 23.48 5.82 24.35
C ASN A 368 24.82 5.80 23.60
N VAL A 369 24.97 6.65 22.57
CA VAL A 369 26.15 6.77 21.70
C VAL A 369 26.56 5.41 21.13
N GLY A 370 25.72 4.80 20.29
CA GLY A 370 25.97 3.46 19.73
C GLY A 370 24.85 2.93 18.84
N GLU A 371 25.04 1.71 18.35
CA GLU A 371 24.08 0.92 17.56
C GLU A 371 23.10 0.20 18.48
N TYR A 372 21.83 0.63 18.49
CA TYR A 372 20.81 0.04 19.35
C TYR A 372 19.57 -0.34 18.57
N ILE A 373 19.15 -1.60 18.73
CA ILE A 373 17.85 -2.11 18.30
C ILE A 373 17.00 -2.29 19.55
N PHE A 374 15.86 -1.62 19.62
CA PHE A 374 14.89 -1.80 20.69
C PHE A 374 13.76 -2.70 20.23
N LEU A 375 13.60 -3.84 20.87
CA LEU A 375 12.49 -4.76 20.62
C LEU A 375 11.39 -4.56 21.66
N ASN A 376 10.17 -4.89 21.27
CA ASN A 376 9.06 -5.00 22.19
C ASN A 376 9.31 -6.12 23.20
N ASP A 377 9.08 -5.85 24.48
CA ASP A 377 9.30 -6.85 25.54
C ASP A 377 8.38 -8.07 25.39
N SER A 378 7.10 -7.86 25.13
CA SER A 378 6.11 -8.94 25.00
C SER A 378 6.34 -9.77 23.73
N ILE A 379 6.64 -9.12 22.60
CA ILE A 379 6.87 -9.83 21.32
C ILE A 379 8.21 -10.56 21.34
N ALA A 380 9.26 -9.94 21.89
CA ALA A 380 10.57 -10.60 22.00
C ALA A 380 10.51 -11.87 22.87
N ASN A 381 9.73 -11.85 23.95
CA ASN A 381 9.58 -13.02 24.82
C ASN A 381 8.70 -14.13 24.23
N ALA A 382 7.96 -13.88 23.14
CA ALA A 382 7.07 -14.87 22.51
C ALA A 382 7.78 -15.84 21.54
N VAL A 383 9.09 -15.68 21.30
CA VAL A 383 9.85 -16.47 20.30
C VAL A 383 10.04 -17.95 20.68
N ASP A 384 9.81 -18.30 21.95
CA ASP A 384 10.10 -19.62 22.54
C ASP A 384 8.83 -20.43 22.89
N ASP A 385 7.64 -19.83 22.73
CA ASP A 385 6.37 -20.51 22.98
C ASP A 385 5.84 -21.17 21.69
N SER A 386 4.84 -22.03 21.82
CA SER A 386 4.15 -22.76 20.73
C SER A 386 3.38 -21.86 19.72
N ASP A 387 3.81 -20.60 19.56
CA ASP A 387 3.24 -19.53 18.74
C ASP A 387 4.34 -19.05 17.75
N PRO A 388 4.05 -18.81 16.46
CA PRO A 388 4.99 -18.26 15.47
C PRO A 388 5.41 -16.79 15.75
N GLY A 389 6.02 -16.51 16.91
CA GLY A 389 6.69 -15.25 17.26
C GLY A 389 7.91 -14.92 16.38
N TRP A 390 8.18 -15.72 15.34
CA TRP A 390 9.28 -15.55 14.39
C TRP A 390 9.24 -14.23 13.61
N PHE A 391 8.12 -13.51 13.67
CA PHE A 391 8.04 -12.14 13.18
C PHE A 391 9.19 -11.26 13.67
N ILE A 392 9.61 -11.41 14.94
CA ILE A 392 10.69 -10.59 15.52
C ILE A 392 12.06 -10.86 14.87
N LEU A 393 12.27 -12.03 14.25
CA LEU A 393 13.50 -12.34 13.53
C LEU A 393 13.61 -11.47 12.27
N GLY A 394 12.49 -11.30 11.56
CA GLY A 394 12.38 -10.33 10.47
C GLY A 394 12.56 -8.90 10.96
N THR A 395 11.95 -8.54 12.11
CA THR A 395 12.17 -7.23 12.74
C THR A 395 13.65 -6.98 13.05
N LEU A 396 14.37 -7.98 13.57
CA LEU A 396 15.80 -7.84 13.86
C LEU A 396 16.62 -7.49 12.61
N ALA A 397 16.31 -8.12 11.47
CA ALA A 397 16.95 -7.82 10.19
C ALA A 397 16.56 -6.44 9.64
N HIS A 398 15.27 -6.08 9.74
CA HIS A 398 14.73 -4.77 9.38
C HIS A 398 15.47 -3.64 10.14
N GLU A 399 15.55 -3.75 11.46
CA GLU A 399 16.20 -2.73 12.29
C GLU A 399 17.74 -2.69 12.09
N ALA A 400 18.37 -3.83 11.79
CA ALA A 400 19.78 -3.86 11.42
C ALA A 400 20.05 -3.07 10.12
N GLN A 401 19.14 -3.15 9.14
CA GLN A 401 19.24 -2.38 7.91
C GLN A 401 19.09 -0.88 8.18
N HIS A 402 18.18 -0.46 9.07
CA HIS A 402 18.07 0.93 9.49
C HIS A 402 19.36 1.47 10.08
N ILE A 403 20.06 0.70 10.94
CA ILE A 403 21.37 1.11 11.48
C ILE A 403 22.36 1.44 10.36
N VAL A 404 22.47 0.56 9.36
CA VAL A 404 23.37 0.76 8.20
C VAL A 404 23.00 2.02 7.41
N ALA A 405 21.74 2.11 6.97
CA ALA A 405 21.29 3.20 6.10
C ALA A 405 21.33 4.56 6.81
N LEU A 406 20.81 4.64 8.03
CA LEU A 406 20.78 5.88 8.80
C LEU A 406 22.20 6.34 9.14
N HIS A 407 23.09 5.43 9.56
CA HIS A 407 24.47 5.83 9.86
C HIS A 407 25.19 6.37 8.62
N HIS A 408 25.21 5.62 7.51
CA HIS A 408 25.93 6.03 6.30
C HIS A 408 25.48 7.40 5.78
N ARG A 409 24.17 7.63 5.73
CA ARG A 409 23.61 8.89 5.22
C ARG A 409 23.87 10.05 6.17
N LEU A 410 23.59 9.87 7.46
CA LEU A 410 23.72 10.95 8.44
C LEU A 410 25.20 11.31 8.70
N ALA A 411 26.10 10.31 8.76
CA ALA A 411 27.54 10.54 8.89
C ALA A 411 28.10 11.30 7.68
N SER A 412 27.50 11.13 6.50
CA SER A 412 27.91 11.80 5.25
C SER A 412 27.15 13.09 4.97
N GLY A 413 26.30 13.51 5.91
CA GLY A 413 25.50 14.72 5.80
C GLY A 413 24.46 14.73 4.69
N GLN A 414 24.02 13.56 4.25
CA GLN A 414 22.92 13.41 3.32
C GLN A 414 21.57 13.41 4.04
N ASP A 415 20.54 13.92 3.36
CA ASP A 415 19.15 13.75 3.78
C ASP A 415 18.74 12.27 3.70
N LEU A 416 17.70 11.88 4.42
CA LEU A 416 17.15 10.51 4.37
C LEU A 416 16.30 10.32 3.12
N HIS A 417 16.20 9.08 2.63
CA HIS A 417 15.28 8.79 1.55
C HIS A 417 13.82 8.98 2.03
N PRO A 418 12.89 9.22 1.10
CA PRO A 418 11.47 9.12 1.39
C PRO A 418 11.11 7.75 1.98
N ASN A 419 10.06 7.71 2.79
CA ASN A 419 9.81 6.59 3.71
C ASN A 419 9.55 5.28 2.98
N TRP A 420 8.94 5.30 1.80
CA TRP A 420 8.71 4.08 1.03
C TRP A 420 10.01 3.40 0.58
N ILE A 421 11.11 4.16 0.44
CA ILE A 421 12.45 3.62 0.12
C ILE A 421 13.17 3.18 1.40
N GLU A 422 13.10 3.98 2.48
CA GLU A 422 13.72 3.61 3.76
C GLU A 422 13.12 2.31 4.28
N GLU A 423 11.80 2.26 4.41
CA GLU A 423 11.08 1.09 4.91
C GLU A 423 11.06 -0.04 3.89
N GLY A 424 10.96 0.27 2.59
CA GLY A 424 11.01 -0.75 1.54
C GLY A 424 12.30 -1.57 1.56
N ARG A 425 13.44 -0.94 1.83
CA ARG A 425 14.73 -1.64 1.99
C ARG A 425 14.80 -2.46 3.27
N ALA A 426 14.28 -1.93 4.37
CA ALA A 426 14.24 -2.64 5.64
C ALA A 426 13.35 -3.89 5.56
N GLU A 427 12.21 -3.81 4.86
CA GLU A 427 11.37 -4.99 4.58
C GLU A 427 12.04 -5.98 3.61
N VAL A 428 12.82 -5.51 2.62
CA VAL A 428 13.66 -6.40 1.79
C VAL A 428 14.74 -7.08 2.64
N ALA A 429 15.32 -6.39 3.63
CA ALA A 429 16.26 -7.02 4.56
C ALA A 429 15.61 -8.14 5.39
N ALA A 430 14.38 -7.92 5.88
CA ALA A 430 13.59 -8.96 6.56
C ALA A 430 13.27 -10.15 5.65
N GLU A 431 12.90 -9.92 4.40
CA GLU A 431 12.70 -10.98 3.41
C GLU A 431 13.99 -11.77 3.15
N LEU A 432 15.09 -11.07 2.87
CA LEU A 432 16.37 -11.68 2.52
C LEU A 432 16.92 -12.49 3.70
N SER A 433 16.82 -12.02 4.95
CA SER A 433 17.26 -12.82 6.10
C SER A 433 16.52 -14.16 6.18
N SER A 434 15.22 -14.18 5.85
CA SER A 434 14.45 -15.42 5.73
C SER A 434 15.02 -16.34 4.64
N ARG A 435 15.38 -15.78 3.48
CA ARG A 435 15.95 -16.56 2.37
C ARG A 435 17.32 -17.14 2.72
N TYR A 436 18.18 -16.39 3.40
CA TYR A 436 19.46 -16.91 3.91
C TYR A 436 19.23 -18.08 4.88
N GLN A 437 18.30 -17.93 5.81
CA GLN A 437 17.96 -19.00 6.75
C GLN A 437 17.37 -20.22 6.03
N TRP A 438 16.45 -20.03 5.08
CA TRP A 438 15.81 -21.11 4.35
C TRP A 438 16.80 -21.85 3.45
N ALA A 439 17.67 -21.15 2.74
CA ALA A 439 18.75 -21.75 1.94
C ALA A 439 19.68 -22.61 2.81
N ALA A 440 20.08 -22.11 3.99
CA ALA A 440 20.92 -22.85 4.94
C ALA A 440 20.25 -24.14 5.46
N GLU A 441 18.92 -24.20 5.48
CA GLU A 441 18.12 -25.37 5.86
C GLU A 441 17.82 -26.32 4.68
N GLY A 442 18.44 -26.10 3.52
CA GLY A 442 18.25 -26.91 2.31
C GLY A 442 17.07 -26.47 1.43
N GLY A 443 16.58 -25.25 1.64
CA GLY A 443 15.63 -24.58 0.76
C GLY A 443 16.23 -24.14 -0.58
N PRO A 444 15.48 -23.35 -1.36
CA PRO A 444 15.98 -22.76 -2.59
C PRO A 444 17.18 -21.84 -2.36
N GLU A 445 18.00 -21.63 -3.39
CA GLU A 445 19.03 -20.58 -3.41
C GLU A 445 18.41 -19.20 -3.07
N ILE A 446 19.22 -18.30 -2.49
CA ILE A 446 18.74 -17.02 -1.97
C ILE A 446 18.01 -16.19 -3.03
N ASP A 447 18.53 -16.17 -4.25
CA ASP A 447 17.99 -15.44 -5.41
C ASP A 447 16.95 -16.23 -6.21
N ALA A 448 16.64 -17.48 -5.81
CA ALA A 448 15.68 -18.30 -6.53
C ALA A 448 14.28 -17.68 -6.52
N ARG A 449 13.60 -17.78 -7.67
CA ARG A 449 12.20 -17.43 -7.80
C ARG A 449 11.35 -18.38 -6.94
N VAL A 450 10.53 -17.82 -6.08
CA VAL A 450 9.61 -18.58 -5.24
C VAL A 450 8.21 -18.61 -5.88
N ASP A 451 7.74 -19.80 -6.24
CA ASP A 451 6.45 -20.05 -6.88
C ASP A 451 5.51 -20.92 -6.03
N LEU A 452 4.31 -21.21 -6.54
CA LEU A 452 3.30 -22.02 -5.85
C LEU A 452 3.77 -23.44 -5.55
N GLY A 453 4.64 -24.01 -6.38
CA GLY A 453 5.20 -25.34 -6.17
C GLY A 453 6.09 -25.35 -4.94
N ILE A 454 7.07 -24.43 -4.92
CA ILE A 454 8.04 -24.29 -3.84
C ILE A 454 7.34 -23.95 -2.51
N LEU A 455 6.45 -22.95 -2.50
CA LEU A 455 5.71 -22.56 -1.28
C LEU A 455 4.75 -23.66 -0.84
N GLY A 456 4.03 -24.26 -1.78
CA GLY A 456 3.06 -25.32 -1.47
C GLY A 456 3.71 -26.59 -0.94
N GLU A 457 4.95 -26.91 -1.35
CA GLU A 457 5.71 -28.01 -0.77
C GLU A 457 6.21 -27.64 0.63
N HIS A 458 6.86 -26.48 0.77
CA HIS A 458 7.48 -26.05 2.03
C HIS A 458 6.48 -25.84 3.17
N LEU A 459 5.32 -25.24 2.89
CA LEU A 459 4.30 -24.92 3.88
C LEU A 459 3.37 -26.10 4.18
N CYS A 460 3.18 -27.04 3.25
CA CYS A 460 2.15 -28.09 3.37
C CYS A 460 2.68 -29.52 3.31
N THR A 461 3.98 -29.71 3.49
CA THR A 461 4.59 -31.05 3.53
C THR A 461 5.42 -31.22 4.80
N PRO A 462 5.08 -32.19 5.68
CA PRO A 462 3.82 -32.95 5.66
C PRO A 462 2.60 -32.05 5.93
N MET A 463 1.40 -32.56 5.62
CA MET A 463 0.14 -31.94 6.03
C MET A 463 -0.12 -32.15 7.53
N PRO A 464 -0.89 -31.27 8.21
CA PRO A 464 -1.55 -30.07 7.70
C PRO A 464 -0.56 -28.95 7.32
N CYS A 465 -1.02 -27.93 6.59
CA CYS A 465 -0.16 -26.79 6.28
C CYS A 465 0.17 -26.00 7.54
N GLU A 466 1.42 -25.56 7.67
CA GLU A 466 1.92 -24.80 8.81
C GLU A 466 2.88 -23.70 8.34
N TRP A 467 2.89 -22.59 9.08
CA TRP A 467 3.93 -21.58 8.92
C TRP A 467 5.29 -22.17 9.30
N ARG A 468 6.33 -21.79 8.57
CA ARG A 468 7.70 -22.27 8.79
C ARG A 468 8.59 -21.12 9.23
N ARG A 469 9.35 -21.34 10.30
CA ARG A 469 10.31 -20.38 10.84
C ARG A 469 11.22 -19.78 9.78
N SER A 470 11.83 -20.63 8.95
CA SER A 470 12.83 -20.22 7.96
C SER A 470 12.28 -19.34 6.85
N SER A 471 11.01 -19.47 6.47
CA SER A 471 10.39 -18.67 5.40
C SER A 471 9.42 -17.60 5.93
N PHE A 472 9.30 -17.45 7.26
CA PHE A 472 8.22 -16.65 7.85
C PHE A 472 8.24 -15.19 7.42
N ALA A 473 9.40 -14.54 7.43
CA ALA A 473 9.49 -13.13 7.04
C ALA A 473 9.24 -12.94 5.53
N LEU A 474 9.69 -13.87 4.68
CA LEU A 474 9.34 -13.89 3.26
C LEU A 474 7.82 -14.00 3.07
N VAL A 475 7.18 -14.98 3.72
CA VAL A 475 5.72 -15.19 3.66
C VAL A 475 4.95 -13.95 4.12
N ASN A 476 5.41 -13.31 5.19
CA ASN A 476 4.82 -12.06 5.69
C ASN A 476 4.87 -10.94 4.65
N GLN A 477 5.98 -10.79 3.92
CA GLN A 477 6.07 -9.79 2.84
C GLN A 477 5.14 -10.10 1.67
N LEU A 478 5.09 -11.37 1.23
CA LEU A 478 4.22 -11.79 0.13
C LEU A 478 2.74 -11.55 0.46
N ALA A 479 2.33 -11.86 1.69
CA ALA A 479 0.98 -11.58 2.19
C ALA A 479 0.69 -10.06 2.27
N GLY A 480 1.64 -9.29 2.82
CA GLY A 480 1.54 -7.84 2.91
C GLY A 480 1.35 -7.18 1.54
N ALA A 481 2.08 -7.65 0.51
CA ALA A 481 1.94 -7.15 -0.86
C ALA A 481 0.53 -7.40 -1.43
N ILE A 482 -0.04 -8.59 -1.24
CA ILE A 482 -1.43 -8.87 -1.69
C ILE A 482 -2.44 -7.97 -0.98
N ILE A 483 -2.27 -7.73 0.32
CA ILE A 483 -3.11 -6.80 1.08
C ILE A 483 -2.98 -5.37 0.53
N HIS A 484 -1.75 -4.90 0.30
CA HIS A 484 -1.51 -3.57 -0.28
C HIS A 484 -2.18 -3.41 -1.65
N LEU A 485 -1.97 -4.35 -2.56
CA LEU A 485 -2.55 -4.34 -3.90
C LEU A 485 -4.08 -4.29 -3.89
N SER A 486 -4.69 -4.82 -2.82
CA SER A 486 -6.14 -4.87 -2.62
C SER A 486 -6.71 -3.64 -1.89
N THR A 487 -5.88 -2.70 -1.43
CA THR A 487 -6.35 -1.50 -0.69
C THR A 487 -6.78 -0.36 -1.63
N HIS A 488 -7.89 0.32 -1.31
CA HIS A 488 -8.50 1.35 -2.18
C HIS A 488 -8.70 2.66 -1.43
N PRO A 489 -8.28 3.82 -1.99
CA PRO A 489 -7.23 3.98 -2.99
C PRO A 489 -5.90 3.34 -2.56
N ASN A 490 -5.09 2.89 -3.53
CA ASN A 490 -3.70 2.49 -3.30
C ASN A 490 -2.74 3.54 -3.91
N SER A 491 -1.51 3.54 -3.40
CA SER A 491 -0.37 4.33 -3.86
C SER A 491 0.92 3.60 -3.50
N LEU A 492 1.95 3.75 -4.32
CA LEU A 492 3.27 3.17 -4.09
C LEU A 492 4.08 3.96 -3.05
N VAL A 493 3.98 5.30 -3.11
CA VAL A 493 4.91 6.23 -2.44
C VAL A 493 4.36 6.83 -1.15
N VAL A 494 3.03 6.84 -0.97
CA VAL A 494 2.37 7.44 0.20
C VAL A 494 1.14 6.64 0.60
N ASN A 495 0.59 6.90 1.78
CA ASN A 495 -0.73 6.40 2.17
C ASN A 495 -1.79 7.42 1.72
N PRO A 496 -2.63 7.12 0.71
CA PRO A 496 -3.56 8.09 0.17
C PRO A 496 -4.80 8.28 1.06
N ASP A 497 -5.41 9.46 1.00
CA ASP A 497 -6.59 9.80 1.77
C ASP A 497 -7.79 8.92 1.39
N GLY A 498 -8.36 8.28 2.43
CA GLY A 498 -9.44 7.32 2.28
C GLY A 498 -8.98 5.89 1.96
N ALA A 499 -7.67 5.63 1.94
CA ALA A 499 -7.17 4.27 1.85
C ALA A 499 -7.67 3.41 3.01
N HIS A 500 -7.93 2.14 2.73
CA HIS A 500 -8.25 1.16 3.75
C HIS A 500 -7.16 1.13 4.84
N GLN A 501 -7.52 0.84 6.09
CA GLN A 501 -6.57 0.77 7.23
C GLN A 501 -5.40 -0.22 7.04
N TRP A 502 -5.52 -1.10 6.04
CA TRP A 502 -4.54 -2.10 5.68
C TRP A 502 -3.54 -1.62 4.63
N HIS A 503 -3.70 -0.41 4.07
CA HIS A 503 -2.71 0.17 3.17
C HIS A 503 -1.38 0.35 3.91
N SER A 504 -0.34 -0.22 3.33
CA SER A 504 0.98 -0.29 3.94
C SER A 504 2.05 0.17 2.96
N ILE A 505 2.69 1.30 3.31
CA ILE A 505 3.92 1.78 2.67
C ILE A 505 5.06 0.76 2.82
N TYR A 506 5.01 -0.10 3.84
CA TYR A 506 5.99 -1.16 4.04
C TYR A 506 5.82 -2.23 2.96
N ALA A 507 4.57 -2.66 2.72
CA ALA A 507 4.27 -3.64 1.68
C ALA A 507 4.46 -3.07 0.26
N SER A 508 4.03 -1.83 0.02
CA SER A 508 4.24 -1.18 -1.29
C SER A 508 5.72 -0.89 -1.53
N GLY A 509 6.43 -0.41 -0.51
CA GLY A 509 7.87 -0.15 -0.53
C GLY A 509 8.67 -1.42 -0.74
N TRP A 510 8.33 -2.52 -0.06
CA TRP A 510 8.92 -3.84 -0.29
C TRP A 510 8.72 -4.27 -1.75
N HIS A 511 7.47 -4.26 -2.24
CA HIS A 511 7.14 -4.69 -3.59
C HIS A 511 7.90 -3.89 -4.66
N ALA A 512 7.93 -2.55 -4.51
CA ALA A 512 8.67 -1.66 -5.38
C ALA A 512 10.17 -1.91 -5.34
N THR A 513 10.74 -1.95 -4.13
CA THR A 513 12.19 -2.12 -3.93
C THR A 513 12.65 -3.48 -4.44
N ARG A 514 11.83 -4.52 -4.25
CA ARG A 514 12.11 -5.85 -4.76
C ARG A 514 12.10 -5.91 -6.28
N PHE A 515 11.10 -5.30 -6.92
CA PHE A 515 11.08 -5.17 -8.38
C PHE A 515 12.29 -4.40 -8.91
N LEU A 516 12.67 -3.29 -8.26
CA LEU A 516 13.84 -2.51 -8.65
C LEU A 516 15.13 -3.34 -8.55
N ALA A 517 15.30 -4.09 -7.47
CA ALA A 517 16.45 -4.96 -7.27
C ALA A 517 16.51 -6.09 -8.31
N ASP A 518 15.37 -6.69 -8.64
CA ASP A 518 15.25 -7.76 -9.64
C ASP A 518 15.53 -7.25 -11.07
N GLY A 519 14.97 -6.11 -11.45
CA GLY A 519 15.00 -5.59 -12.81
C GLY A 519 16.20 -4.71 -13.15
N TYR A 520 16.77 -4.03 -12.15
CA TYR A 520 17.75 -2.95 -12.35
C TYR A 520 19.04 -3.08 -11.54
N GLY A 521 19.25 -4.20 -10.84
CA GLY A 521 20.49 -4.47 -10.11
C GLY A 521 21.72 -4.86 -10.97
N GLU A 522 21.71 -4.64 -12.28
CA GLU A 522 22.81 -5.00 -13.22
C GLU A 522 23.38 -6.44 -13.06
N GLY A 523 22.53 -7.42 -12.71
CA GLY A 523 22.93 -8.81 -12.48
C GLY A 523 23.33 -9.14 -11.03
N ASN A 524 23.34 -8.15 -10.13
CA ASN A 524 23.43 -8.32 -8.69
C ASN A 524 22.47 -7.36 -7.96
N ALA A 525 21.29 -7.85 -7.60
CA ALA A 525 20.27 -7.11 -6.82
C ALA A 525 20.85 -6.38 -5.58
N GLY A 526 21.86 -6.96 -4.92
CA GLY A 526 22.53 -6.37 -3.77
C GLY A 526 23.30 -5.08 -4.06
N GLU A 527 23.77 -4.84 -5.28
CA GLU A 527 24.49 -3.61 -5.62
C GLU A 527 23.57 -2.39 -5.60
N LEU A 528 22.35 -2.51 -6.15
CA LEU A 528 21.38 -1.42 -6.09
C LEU A 528 20.98 -1.11 -4.63
N LEU A 529 20.77 -2.15 -3.82
CA LEU A 529 20.43 -2.02 -2.40
C LEU A 529 21.56 -1.35 -1.60
N LYS A 530 22.83 -1.67 -1.89
CA LYS A 530 24.01 -0.98 -1.35
C LYS A 530 24.07 0.48 -1.76
N LEU A 531 23.82 0.80 -3.03
CA LEU A 531 23.83 2.17 -3.53
C LEU A 531 22.77 3.04 -2.82
N LEU A 532 21.56 2.52 -2.66
CA LEU A 532 20.51 3.21 -1.91
C LEU A 532 20.91 3.40 -0.43
N SER A 533 21.64 2.45 0.14
CA SER A 533 22.15 2.51 1.53
C SER A 533 23.45 3.30 1.66
N GLY A 534 23.96 3.79 0.54
CA GLY A 534 25.24 4.44 0.43
C GLY A 534 25.22 5.92 0.83
N PRO A 535 26.40 6.49 1.11
CA PRO A 535 26.55 7.87 1.57
C PRO A 535 26.47 8.93 0.48
N THR A 536 26.43 8.54 -0.80
CA THR A 536 26.62 9.47 -1.94
C THR A 536 25.40 9.64 -2.82
N LEU A 537 24.43 8.72 -2.75
CA LEU A 537 23.27 8.76 -3.64
C LEU A 537 22.30 9.87 -3.22
N VAL A 538 21.86 10.64 -4.20
CA VAL A 538 20.80 11.65 -4.04
C VAL A 538 19.54 10.98 -3.48
N THR A 539 18.78 11.70 -2.66
CA THR A 539 17.56 11.16 -2.04
C THR A 539 16.43 10.93 -3.04
N GLY A 540 15.56 9.99 -2.70
CA GLY A 540 14.31 9.75 -3.41
C GLY A 540 14.47 9.24 -4.84
N ILE A 541 13.44 9.53 -5.64
CA ILE A 541 13.35 9.09 -7.04
C ILE A 541 14.52 9.59 -7.90
N PRO A 542 15.00 10.85 -7.79
CA PRO A 542 16.20 11.28 -8.51
C PRO A 542 17.43 10.40 -8.25
N GLY A 543 17.57 9.88 -7.02
CA GLY A 543 18.59 8.91 -6.68
C GLY A 543 18.41 7.56 -7.38
N ILE A 544 17.17 7.04 -7.41
CA ILE A 544 16.86 5.79 -8.13
C ILE A 544 17.15 5.96 -9.62
N GLU A 545 16.69 7.05 -10.25
CA GLU A 545 16.93 7.30 -11.67
C GLU A 545 18.43 7.43 -11.98
N ALA A 546 19.21 8.04 -11.07
CA ALA A 546 20.66 8.12 -11.20
C ALA A 546 21.34 6.75 -11.04
N ALA A 547 20.85 5.90 -10.14
CA ALA A 547 21.40 4.57 -9.89
C ALA A 547 21.06 3.57 -11.00
N THR A 548 19.86 3.66 -11.58
CA THR A 548 19.38 2.71 -12.60
C THR A 548 19.58 3.19 -14.03
N GLY A 549 19.86 4.49 -14.22
CA GLY A 549 19.91 5.13 -15.53
C GLY A 549 18.56 5.15 -16.27
N ARG A 550 17.46 4.94 -15.55
CA ARG A 550 16.10 4.80 -16.09
C ARG A 550 15.16 5.79 -15.45
N ARG A 551 14.19 6.32 -16.20
CA ARG A 551 13.22 7.25 -15.64
C ARG A 551 12.19 6.53 -14.78
N TYR A 552 11.68 7.20 -13.76
CA TYR A 552 10.72 6.63 -12.83
C TYR A 552 9.41 6.17 -13.50
N ASP A 553 8.91 6.93 -14.47
CA ASP A 553 7.71 6.56 -15.22
C ASP A 553 7.94 5.34 -16.13
N GLU A 554 9.14 5.17 -16.67
CA GLU A 554 9.53 3.97 -17.41
C GLU A 554 9.59 2.76 -16.47
N MET A 555 10.25 2.90 -15.31
CA MET A 555 10.34 1.83 -14.31
C MET A 555 8.96 1.42 -13.77
N LEU A 556 8.05 2.36 -13.54
CA LEU A 556 6.69 2.06 -13.11
C LEU A 556 5.89 1.35 -14.21
N THR A 557 6.08 1.76 -15.46
CA THR A 557 5.49 1.08 -16.63
C THR A 557 6.00 -0.36 -16.73
N ASP A 558 7.29 -0.58 -16.52
CA ASP A 558 7.89 -1.91 -16.53
C ASP A 558 7.38 -2.79 -15.38
N LEU A 559 7.17 -2.23 -14.18
CA LEU A 559 6.53 -2.94 -13.06
C LEU A 559 5.13 -3.40 -13.44
N ILE A 560 4.33 -2.50 -14.02
CA ILE A 560 2.94 -2.80 -14.41
C ILE A 560 2.90 -3.84 -15.52
N ALA A 561 3.82 -3.77 -16.49
CA ALA A 561 3.96 -4.79 -17.52
C ALA A 561 4.36 -6.14 -16.90
N ALA A 562 5.33 -6.16 -15.98
CA ALA A 562 5.76 -7.38 -15.28
C ALA A 562 4.60 -8.03 -14.51
N MET A 563 3.85 -7.23 -13.74
CA MET A 563 2.65 -7.68 -13.03
C MET A 563 1.56 -8.17 -13.99
N SER A 564 1.44 -7.56 -15.17
CA SER A 564 0.43 -7.95 -16.16
C SER A 564 0.66 -9.36 -16.69
N PHE A 565 1.92 -9.73 -16.92
CA PHE A 565 2.31 -11.02 -17.49
C PHE A 565 2.76 -12.07 -16.46
N ASP A 566 2.81 -11.73 -15.18
CA ASP A 566 3.24 -12.67 -14.15
C ASP A 566 2.33 -13.92 -14.11
N GLY A 567 2.95 -15.10 -14.26
CA GLY A 567 2.24 -16.39 -14.38
C GLY A 567 1.75 -16.75 -15.79
N SER A 568 1.97 -15.90 -16.80
CA SER A 568 1.70 -16.21 -18.21
C SER A 568 2.88 -16.93 -18.89
N HIS A 569 2.63 -17.58 -20.04
CA HIS A 569 3.65 -18.39 -20.74
C HIS A 569 4.93 -17.59 -21.06
N PRO A 570 6.10 -18.25 -21.14
CA PRO A 570 7.37 -17.61 -21.36
C PRO A 570 7.52 -17.12 -22.81
N GLU A 571 6.88 -16.01 -23.15
CA GLU A 571 7.16 -15.26 -24.39
C GLU A 571 8.04 -14.03 -24.12
N ARG A 572 8.77 -13.63 -25.16
CA ARG A 572 10.18 -13.20 -25.12
C ARG A 572 10.46 -11.73 -24.78
N GLN A 573 9.48 -10.93 -24.34
CA GLN A 573 9.64 -9.46 -24.34
C GLN A 573 9.16 -8.70 -23.09
N ALA A 574 8.53 -9.33 -22.10
CA ALA A 574 8.05 -8.62 -20.91
C ALA A 574 9.13 -8.49 -19.81
N PRO A 575 9.21 -7.33 -19.10
CA PRO A 575 9.93 -7.22 -17.82
C PRO A 575 9.42 -8.26 -16.82
N ARG A 576 10.28 -8.75 -15.91
CA ARG A 576 9.91 -9.84 -14.97
C ARG A 576 10.27 -9.52 -13.54
N ILE A 577 9.39 -9.93 -12.64
CA ILE A 577 9.71 -10.16 -11.23
C ILE A 577 10.39 -11.54 -11.16
N THR A 578 11.67 -11.55 -10.78
CA THR A 578 12.48 -12.78 -10.76
C THR A 578 12.54 -13.44 -9.40
N SER A 579 12.16 -12.73 -8.34
CA SER A 579 12.24 -13.21 -6.96
C SER A 579 11.02 -13.98 -6.46
N TYR A 580 9.82 -13.66 -6.97
CA TYR A 580 8.58 -14.38 -6.66
C TYR A 580 7.64 -14.39 -7.86
N GLU A 581 6.58 -15.19 -7.75
CA GLU A 581 5.48 -15.22 -8.71
C GLU A 581 4.21 -14.62 -8.09
N LEU A 582 3.82 -13.43 -8.54
CA LEU A 582 2.65 -12.69 -8.08
C LEU A 582 1.37 -13.54 -8.19
N SER A 583 1.15 -14.21 -9.33
CA SER A 583 -0.02 -15.06 -9.54
C SER A 583 -0.09 -16.26 -8.57
N SER A 584 1.06 -16.77 -8.14
CA SER A 584 1.17 -17.82 -7.12
C SER A 584 0.81 -17.31 -5.74
N ILE A 585 1.31 -16.13 -5.35
CA ILE A 585 1.01 -15.57 -4.03
C ILE A 585 -0.43 -15.04 -3.93
N THR A 586 -1.01 -14.53 -5.03
CA THR A 586 -2.45 -14.21 -5.10
C THR A 586 -3.31 -15.45 -4.88
N GLN A 587 -2.89 -16.62 -5.38
CA GLN A 587 -3.63 -17.87 -5.15
C GLN A 587 -3.65 -18.33 -3.69
N ILE A 588 -2.58 -18.06 -2.94
CA ILE A 588 -2.45 -18.44 -1.52
C ILE A 588 -3.14 -17.39 -0.65
N PHE A 589 -2.67 -16.15 -0.72
CA PHE A 589 -3.04 -15.07 0.19
C PHE A 589 -4.31 -14.34 -0.25
N GLY A 590 -4.75 -14.53 -1.49
CA GLY A 590 -6.05 -14.07 -1.99
C GLY A 590 -7.24 -14.90 -1.50
N SER A 591 -7.00 -16.03 -0.83
CA SER A 591 -8.06 -16.88 -0.31
C SER A 591 -8.64 -16.31 0.99
N PRO A 592 -9.99 -16.20 1.11
CA PRO A 592 -10.63 -15.89 2.39
C PRO A 592 -10.30 -16.88 3.50
N ALA A 593 -9.96 -18.14 3.15
CA ALA A 593 -9.56 -19.11 4.17
C ALA A 593 -8.19 -18.80 4.82
N VAL A 594 -7.36 -17.96 4.18
CA VAL A 594 -6.03 -17.59 4.69
C VAL A 594 -6.07 -16.21 5.32
N LEU A 595 -6.22 -15.12 4.54
CA LEU A 595 -6.11 -13.77 5.08
C LEU A 595 -7.45 -13.08 5.39
N ASP A 596 -8.58 -13.63 4.93
CA ASP A 596 -9.93 -12.99 4.90
C ASP A 596 -9.90 -11.46 5.01
N PRO A 597 -9.26 -10.73 4.06
CA PRO A 597 -9.29 -9.28 4.10
C PRO A 597 -10.70 -8.88 3.70
N SER A 598 -11.58 -8.78 4.70
CA SER A 598 -13.02 -8.50 4.61
C SER A 598 -13.42 -7.82 3.29
N GLY A 599 -13.94 -8.61 2.35
CA GLY A 599 -14.81 -8.15 1.25
C GLY A 599 -14.21 -7.32 0.10
N GLU A 600 -12.91 -7.09 -0.02
CA GLU A 600 -12.37 -6.16 -1.03
C GLU A 600 -11.13 -6.71 -1.74
N TYR A 601 -11.31 -7.57 -2.75
CA TYR A 601 -10.30 -7.78 -3.79
C TYR A 601 -10.73 -7.06 -5.05
N PRO A 602 -9.91 -6.14 -5.55
CA PRO A 602 -10.09 -5.76 -6.93
C PRO A 602 -8.67 -5.66 -7.53
N TRP A 603 -7.90 -6.74 -7.42
CA TRP A 603 -6.84 -7.05 -8.38
C TRP A 603 -7.13 -8.40 -9.06
N PRO A 604 -7.58 -8.38 -10.33
CA PRO A 604 -7.97 -7.18 -11.09
C PRO A 604 -9.20 -6.50 -10.49
N VAL A 605 -9.35 -5.19 -10.77
CA VAL A 605 -10.41 -4.31 -10.25
C VAL A 605 -11.80 -4.75 -10.66
N THR A 606 -11.84 -5.64 -11.64
CA THR A 606 -13.02 -6.24 -12.26
C THR A 606 -13.59 -7.43 -11.50
N ALA A 607 -13.03 -7.85 -10.35
CA ALA A 607 -13.47 -9.02 -9.58
C ALA A 607 -14.64 -8.68 -8.62
N GLY A 608 -15.87 -8.67 -9.13
CA GLY A 608 -17.10 -8.52 -8.32
C GLY A 608 -17.87 -9.84 -8.07
N ASP A 609 -17.51 -10.90 -8.79
CA ASP A 609 -18.08 -12.24 -8.67
C ASP A 609 -16.96 -13.29 -8.76
N THR A 610 -17.29 -14.57 -8.70
CA THR A 610 -16.33 -15.69 -8.69
C THR A 610 -15.37 -15.78 -9.90
N GLN A 611 -15.38 -14.81 -10.80
CA GLN A 611 -14.54 -14.72 -11.99
C GLN A 611 -13.45 -13.64 -11.84
N ASN A 612 -12.22 -14.00 -12.20
CA ASN A 612 -11.05 -13.09 -12.20
C ASN A 612 -11.01 -12.16 -13.44
N HIS A 613 -12.15 -11.89 -14.09
CA HIS A 613 -12.25 -11.06 -15.31
C HIS A 613 -13.71 -10.70 -15.62
N LEU A 614 -13.91 -9.71 -16.49
CA LEU A 614 -15.20 -9.42 -17.10
C LEU A 614 -15.24 -9.89 -18.56
N GLU A 615 -16.38 -10.39 -19.01
CA GLU A 615 -16.60 -10.64 -20.42
C GLU A 615 -16.69 -9.32 -21.21
N PHE A 616 -16.33 -9.36 -22.50
CA PHE A 616 -16.50 -8.22 -23.41
C PHE A 616 -17.96 -7.76 -23.45
N GLY A 617 -18.19 -6.52 -23.02
CA GLY A 617 -19.54 -6.01 -22.77
C GLY A 617 -19.57 -4.52 -22.51
N ASP A 618 -20.77 -3.99 -22.32
CA ASP A 618 -21.00 -2.59 -21.95
C ASP A 618 -20.85 -2.42 -20.44
N ARG A 619 -19.87 -1.62 -20.00
CA ARG A 619 -19.57 -1.42 -18.58
C ARG A 619 -19.05 0.00 -18.34
N ARG A 620 -19.27 0.50 -17.12
CA ARG A 620 -18.56 1.65 -16.54
C ARG A 620 -17.99 1.22 -15.20
N ILE A 621 -16.66 1.19 -15.10
CA ILE A 621 -15.94 0.78 -13.90
C ILE A 621 -15.26 2.03 -13.35
N GLU A 622 -15.52 2.36 -12.08
CA GLU A 622 -14.92 3.52 -11.43
C GLU A 622 -14.15 3.07 -10.19
N GLY A 623 -12.94 3.60 -10.02
CA GLY A 623 -12.10 3.37 -8.84
C GLY A 623 -11.23 4.57 -8.53
N ARG A 624 -10.89 4.77 -7.26
CA ARG A 624 -9.97 5.86 -6.84
C ARG A 624 -8.53 5.37 -6.88
N SER A 625 -7.55 6.20 -7.24
CA SER A 625 -6.12 5.85 -7.16
C SER A 625 -5.32 7.03 -6.58
N GLY A 626 -4.27 6.73 -5.82
CA GLY A 626 -3.34 7.72 -5.29
C GLY A 626 -2.08 7.88 -6.15
N PRO A 627 -1.08 8.64 -5.69
CA PRO A 627 0.16 8.89 -6.43
C PRO A 627 0.91 7.60 -6.76
N SER A 628 1.28 7.37 -8.03
CA SER A 628 1.89 6.10 -8.49
C SER A 628 1.10 4.85 -8.11
N GLY A 629 -0.20 5.00 -7.80
CA GLY A 629 -1.13 3.90 -7.70
C GLY A 629 -1.43 3.33 -9.08
N PHE A 630 -1.97 2.12 -9.10
CA PHE A 630 -2.34 1.46 -10.34
C PHE A 630 -3.63 0.67 -10.17
N ARG A 631 -4.35 0.54 -11.28
CA ARG A 631 -5.65 -0.12 -11.39
C ARG A 631 -5.61 -1.07 -12.56
N PHE A 632 -5.86 -2.36 -12.31
CA PHE A 632 -5.85 -3.39 -13.34
C PHE A 632 -7.27 -3.81 -13.69
N HIS A 633 -7.57 -3.98 -14.96
CA HIS A 633 -8.89 -4.34 -15.45
C HIS A 633 -8.74 -5.49 -16.45
N ASP A 634 -9.37 -6.62 -16.15
CA ASP A 634 -9.23 -7.83 -16.95
C ASP A 634 -10.50 -8.13 -17.74
N PHE A 635 -10.32 -8.37 -19.03
CA PHE A 635 -11.40 -8.57 -19.99
C PHE A 635 -11.17 -9.82 -20.83
N GLN A 636 -12.18 -10.68 -20.96
CA GLN A 636 -12.13 -11.86 -21.80
C GLN A 636 -13.17 -11.80 -22.91
N ALA A 637 -12.78 -12.19 -24.13
CA ALA A 637 -13.70 -12.30 -25.25
C ALA A 637 -14.67 -13.49 -25.08
N THR A 638 -15.90 -13.36 -25.60
CA THR A 638 -16.92 -14.43 -25.57
C THR A 638 -17.03 -15.19 -26.90
N GLY A 639 -16.51 -14.61 -27.98
CA GLY A 639 -16.67 -15.04 -29.35
C GLY A 639 -15.46 -14.69 -30.22
N ILE A 640 -15.25 -15.44 -31.30
CA ILE A 640 -14.31 -15.07 -32.36
C ILE A 640 -14.85 -13.83 -33.08
N ASN A 641 -13.98 -12.86 -33.39
CA ASN A 641 -14.34 -11.56 -33.97
C ASN A 641 -15.19 -10.66 -33.05
N ASP A 642 -15.32 -11.00 -31.78
CA ASP A 642 -15.80 -10.04 -30.78
C ASP A 642 -14.90 -8.79 -30.80
N ALA A 643 -15.51 -7.64 -30.57
CA ALA A 643 -14.79 -6.39 -30.45
C ALA A 643 -15.35 -5.57 -29.30
N MET A 644 -14.48 -4.83 -28.63
CA MET A 644 -14.84 -3.97 -27.51
C MET A 644 -14.06 -2.66 -27.63
N LEU A 645 -14.79 -1.55 -27.60
CA LEU A 645 -14.20 -0.24 -27.42
C LEU A 645 -13.96 -0.01 -25.94
N VAL A 646 -12.82 0.57 -25.61
CA VAL A 646 -12.45 0.94 -24.26
C VAL A 646 -12.06 2.41 -24.25
N ARG A 647 -12.72 3.20 -23.40
CA ARG A 647 -12.36 4.57 -23.10
C ARG A 647 -11.87 4.62 -21.66
N ILE A 648 -10.74 5.28 -21.45
CA ILE A 648 -10.19 5.53 -20.12
C ILE A 648 -10.37 7.02 -19.84
N THR A 649 -10.72 7.36 -18.62
CA THR A 649 -10.76 8.75 -18.14
C THR A 649 -10.07 8.79 -16.81
N ALA A 650 -8.92 9.45 -16.76
CA ALA A 650 -8.08 9.58 -15.58
C ALA A 650 -7.31 10.91 -15.62
N GLN A 651 -6.82 11.36 -14.47
CA GLN A 651 -6.13 12.62 -14.37
C GLN A 651 -4.70 12.53 -14.94
N ALA A 652 -4.36 13.40 -15.89
CA ALA A 652 -3.01 13.52 -16.43
C ALA A 652 -1.96 13.89 -15.33
N PRO A 653 -0.69 13.45 -15.46
CA PRO A 653 -0.21 12.48 -16.45
C PRO A 653 -0.78 11.09 -16.15
N THR A 654 -1.20 10.37 -17.18
CA THR A 654 -1.70 9.00 -17.05
C THR A 654 -0.99 8.11 -18.07
N THR A 655 -0.57 6.95 -17.62
CA THR A 655 -0.05 5.88 -18.45
C THR A 655 -1.00 4.69 -18.40
N VAL A 656 -1.28 4.13 -19.56
CA VAL A 656 -2.13 2.95 -19.74
C VAL A 656 -1.28 1.85 -20.39
N VAL A 657 -1.20 0.70 -19.74
CA VAL A 657 -0.60 -0.52 -20.31
C VAL A 657 -1.73 -1.43 -20.74
N VAL A 658 -1.74 -1.80 -22.02
CA VAL A 658 -2.68 -2.76 -22.60
C VAL A 658 -1.90 -4.02 -22.95
N ALA A 659 -2.20 -5.12 -22.29
CA ALA A 659 -1.53 -6.40 -22.48
C ALA A 659 -2.52 -7.44 -23.03
N ARG A 660 -2.09 -8.22 -24.02
CA ARG A 660 -2.82 -9.42 -24.44
C ARG A 660 -2.16 -10.65 -23.81
N ILE A 661 -2.84 -11.28 -22.86
CA ILE A 661 -2.27 -12.38 -22.09
C ILE A 661 -2.31 -13.71 -22.85
N ARG A 662 -3.38 -13.95 -23.62
CA ARG A 662 -3.56 -15.14 -24.46
C ARG A 662 -4.45 -14.86 -25.66
#